data_AF-A0A1H9EIX7-F1
#
_entry.id   AF-A0A1H9EIX7-F1
#
_cell.length_a   1.000
_cell.length_b   1.000
_cell.length_c   1.000
_cell.angle_alpha   90.00
_cell.angle_beta   90.00
_cell.angle_gamma   90.00
#
_symmetry.space_group_name_H-M   'P 1'
#
loop_
_entity.id
_entity.type
_entity.pdbx_description
1 polymer ?
#
loop_
_entity_poly.entity_id
_entity_poly.type
_entity_poly.pdbx_seq_one_letter_code
_entity_poly.pdbx_strand_id
1 'polypeptide(L)'
;MRVHYMHTENHEAHVEFARAIGIPTQANGNSFLEDMRGLLIYHPEVTAPSGEQGVYTFEFQQFDDYTYDIIQQTFDLLGATLPFLRNNLAYLPLHRRAVARYNVERALYDASRIPVLLEGDLYEGIDYIPLNLTEGYGRLRLMEIGERPDPRDIVVFETIPNDLPRVGGIITTVVQTPLSHVNLRALQNNVPNAFIRDALDIEAVNDLLDHIVYYRVDADTFALRLATPDEVDAHYEALRPDEDQFPPRDLSVQQITPLDDITFDQSIAYGAKTSNLATMRSFAFPDYLIPDGFGIPFYFYDEFMAFNGFYERVETMLAAPDFQADFSIQEQMLEELRDDIEDADLPQWMFEAITLAQESFPEGTNIRCRSSTNNEDLPGFSGAGLYDSKTHNTDEGHLGKTIKEVFASLWNFRAFTEREFYRIDHLQAAMGVLMHANFKEERANGVGITADPIYGSGGNYYLNTQVGEDLVTNPDNFSIPEEILLAIEGSGPTAYEIIRRSNLVPNNDQVMPLAYLDELRGYMRTIHEEFALLFDAVDEESFSMDIEYKIDSTDRLAIKQARPWIGFLDQQTSTEQIAPSQLQLSIYPNPMVQDAVISFELPQNVEVESWLFDLTGRPVKRIQHGNLPAGMQQIRLTVGDLPPAAYVLRLRLEHGSGKIDFTTVRVVVQ
;
A
#
# COMPACT_ATOMS: atom_id res chain seq x y z
N MET A 1 -7.78 -40.84 19.64
CA MET A 1 -7.06 -39.68 19.05
C MET A 1 -5.69 -40.16 18.56
N ARG A 2 -5.33 -39.84 17.32
CA ARG A 2 -4.00 -40.12 16.73
C ARG A 2 -3.32 -38.78 16.48
N VAL A 3 -2.02 -38.68 16.73
CA VAL A 3 -1.24 -37.46 16.45
C VAL A 3 -0.47 -37.68 15.16
N HIS A 4 -0.60 -36.73 14.23
CA HIS A 4 0.12 -36.71 12.95
C HIS A 4 1.03 -35.48 12.91
N TYR A 5 2.25 -35.63 12.40
CA TYR A 5 3.22 -34.55 12.29
C TYR A 5 3.43 -34.20 10.83
N MET A 6 3.25 -32.94 10.48
CA MET A 6 3.48 -32.41 9.14
C MET A 6 4.93 -31.94 9.01
N HIS A 7 5.57 -32.28 7.90
CA HIS A 7 6.89 -31.77 7.54
C HIS A 7 6.72 -30.66 6.50
N THR A 8 6.94 -29.41 6.92
CA THR A 8 6.61 -28.22 6.13
C THR A 8 7.39 -28.10 4.82
N GLU A 9 8.62 -28.64 4.73
CA GLU A 9 9.36 -28.67 3.44
C GLU A 9 8.72 -29.57 2.37
N ASN A 10 7.86 -30.53 2.77
CA ASN A 10 7.25 -31.48 1.85
C ASN A 10 5.76 -31.17 1.58
N HIS A 11 5.14 -30.39 2.45
CA HIS A 11 3.74 -30.00 2.39
C HIS A 11 3.61 -28.61 3.00
N GLU A 12 3.29 -27.62 2.18
CA GLU A 12 3.23 -26.22 2.62
C GLU A 12 1.96 -25.93 3.44
N ALA A 13 0.87 -26.68 3.16
CA ALA A 13 -0.41 -26.52 3.86
C ALA A 13 -0.93 -27.81 4.50
N HIS A 14 -1.67 -27.66 5.61
CA HIS A 14 -2.31 -28.76 6.36
C HIS A 14 -3.24 -29.62 5.50
N VAL A 15 -3.91 -29.00 4.52
CA VAL A 15 -4.85 -29.68 3.60
C VAL A 15 -4.10 -30.62 2.65
N GLU A 16 -2.93 -30.21 2.17
CA GLU A 16 -2.10 -31.03 1.28
C GLU A 16 -1.54 -32.24 2.02
N PHE A 17 -1.02 -32.02 3.23
CA PHE A 17 -0.56 -33.09 4.10
C PHE A 17 -1.67 -34.08 4.41
N ALA A 18 -2.83 -33.60 4.85
CA ALA A 18 -3.98 -34.43 5.17
C ALA A 18 -4.44 -35.29 3.97
N ARG A 19 -4.48 -34.70 2.77
CA ARG A 19 -4.78 -35.42 1.53
C ARG A 19 -3.73 -36.50 1.25
N ALA A 20 -2.44 -36.20 1.45
CA ALA A 20 -1.35 -37.14 1.21
C ALA A 20 -1.41 -38.36 2.14
N ILE A 21 -1.86 -38.19 3.39
CA ILE A 21 -1.96 -39.28 4.37
C ILE A 21 -3.36 -39.88 4.51
N GLY A 22 -4.32 -39.44 3.68
CA GLY A 22 -5.66 -40.01 3.60
C GLY A 22 -6.62 -39.60 4.72
N ILE A 23 -6.43 -38.41 5.32
CA ILE A 23 -7.41 -37.82 6.23
C ILE A 23 -8.54 -37.18 5.40
N PRO A 24 -9.82 -37.54 5.61
CA PRO A 24 -10.94 -37.00 4.84
C PRO A 24 -11.13 -35.48 5.04
N THR A 25 -11.24 -34.72 3.95
CA THR A 25 -11.50 -33.27 3.97
C THR A 25 -12.96 -32.95 3.60
N GLN A 26 -13.63 -32.03 4.30
CA GLN A 26 -14.99 -31.58 3.95
C GLN A 26 -15.05 -30.56 2.80
N ALA A 27 -16.27 -30.43 2.26
CA ALA A 27 -16.64 -29.60 1.13
C ALA A 27 -16.85 -28.09 1.42
N ASN A 28 -16.40 -27.55 2.57
CA ASN A 28 -16.54 -26.12 2.92
C ASN A 28 -15.21 -25.43 3.37
N GLY A 29 -14.04 -25.96 3.02
CA GLY A 29 -12.73 -25.29 3.21
C GLY A 29 -12.22 -25.27 4.65
N ASN A 30 -13.12 -25.50 5.60
CA ASN A 30 -12.80 -25.87 6.96
C ASN A 30 -13.77 -26.97 7.44
N SER A 31 -13.27 -28.20 7.53
CA SER A 31 -13.55 -29.16 8.61
C SER A 31 -12.81 -30.47 8.32
N PHE A 32 -11.77 -30.75 9.11
CA PHE A 32 -11.35 -32.12 9.40
C PHE A 32 -12.41 -32.67 10.35
N LEU A 33 -13.14 -33.70 9.92
CA LEU A 33 -14.41 -34.10 10.54
C LEU A 33 -14.34 -34.36 12.05
N GLU A 34 -13.16 -34.66 12.63
CA GLU A 34 -12.96 -34.93 14.06
C GLU A 34 -11.53 -34.59 14.57
N ASP A 35 -10.80 -33.64 13.97
CA ASP A 35 -9.39 -33.42 14.30
C ASP A 35 -9.09 -32.02 14.89
N MET A 36 -8.25 -32.02 15.94
CA MET A 36 -7.69 -30.82 16.55
C MET A 36 -6.35 -30.49 15.90
N ARG A 37 -6.16 -29.22 15.53
CA ARG A 37 -4.94 -28.74 14.87
C ARG A 37 -4.23 -27.74 15.74
N GLY A 38 -2.91 -27.78 15.71
CA GLY A 38 -2.12 -26.81 16.44
C GLY A 38 -0.65 -26.86 16.10
N LEU A 39 0.04 -25.83 16.51
CA LEU A 39 1.47 -25.66 16.38
C LEU A 39 2.12 -25.99 17.72
N LEU A 40 3.21 -26.73 17.65
CA LEU A 40 4.11 -26.91 18.79
C LEU A 40 5.29 -25.97 18.56
N ILE A 41 5.34 -24.88 19.33
CA ILE A 41 6.35 -23.84 19.17
C ILE A 41 7.32 -23.90 20.35
N TYR A 42 8.60 -23.71 20.08
CA TYR A 42 9.61 -23.57 21.14
C TYR A 42 9.99 -22.11 21.30
N HIS A 43 9.81 -21.57 22.50
CA HIS A 43 10.16 -20.20 22.84
C HIS A 43 11.44 -20.22 23.70
N PRO A 44 12.63 -20.01 23.12
CA PRO A 44 13.90 -20.12 23.86
C PRO A 44 14.09 -19.04 24.94
N GLU A 45 13.47 -17.87 24.76
CA GLU A 45 13.65 -16.71 25.65
C GLU A 45 12.62 -16.66 26.79
N VAL A 46 11.60 -17.52 26.76
CA VAL A 46 10.55 -17.54 27.78
C VAL A 46 10.93 -18.57 28.85
N THR A 47 10.88 -18.15 30.12
CA THR A 47 11.12 -19.06 31.25
C THR A 47 9.87 -19.93 31.45
N ALA A 48 10.04 -21.24 31.37
CA ALA A 48 8.96 -22.19 31.60
C ALA A 48 8.42 -22.06 33.03
N PRO A 49 7.14 -22.39 33.29
CA PRO A 49 6.59 -22.41 34.65
C PRO A 49 7.29 -23.36 35.63
N SER A 50 8.15 -24.26 35.14
CA SER A 50 9.07 -25.08 35.92
C SER A 50 10.31 -24.33 36.44
N GLY A 51 10.57 -23.11 35.93
CA GLY A 51 11.76 -22.30 36.19
C GLY A 51 12.93 -22.56 35.25
N GLU A 52 12.77 -23.45 34.25
CA GLU A 52 13.80 -23.71 33.23
C GLU A 52 13.70 -22.69 32.08
N GLN A 53 14.84 -22.34 31.48
CA GLN A 53 14.88 -21.45 30.31
C GLN A 53 14.43 -22.22 29.07
N GLY A 54 13.49 -21.64 28.32
CA GLY A 54 12.93 -22.24 27.13
C GLY A 54 11.69 -23.09 27.41
N VAL A 55 10.56 -22.74 26.79
CA VAL A 55 9.29 -23.44 26.96
C VAL A 55 8.68 -23.84 25.62
N TYR A 56 8.07 -25.03 25.55
CA TYR A 56 7.20 -25.36 24.43
C TYR A 56 5.78 -24.89 24.71
N THR A 57 5.16 -24.22 23.74
CA THR A 57 3.72 -23.95 23.75
C THR A 57 3.03 -24.89 22.78
N PHE A 58 1.79 -25.27 23.12
CA PHE A 58 0.87 -25.82 22.15
C PHE A 58 -0.23 -24.82 21.85
N GLU A 59 -0.30 -24.44 20.59
CA GLU A 59 -1.17 -23.39 20.08
C GLU A 59 -2.19 -24.03 19.16
N PHE A 60 -3.47 -23.99 19.54
CA PHE A 60 -4.50 -24.41 18.59
C PHE A 60 -4.64 -23.38 17.47
N GLN A 61 -5.23 -23.81 16.36
CA GLN A 61 -5.50 -22.92 15.23
C GLN A 61 -6.23 -21.66 15.68
N GLN A 62 -6.00 -20.57 14.94
CA GLN A 62 -6.74 -19.33 15.17
C GLN A 62 -8.24 -19.68 15.17
N PHE A 63 -8.97 -19.20 16.18
CA PHE A 63 -10.42 -19.40 16.40
C PHE A 63 -10.88 -20.66 17.17
N ASP A 64 -10.00 -21.59 17.53
CA ASP A 64 -10.32 -22.77 18.36
C ASP A 64 -10.49 -22.44 19.86
N ASP A 65 -11.71 -22.56 20.39
CA ASP A 65 -12.01 -22.39 21.83
C ASP A 65 -12.40 -23.71 22.51
N TYR A 66 -11.52 -24.73 22.43
CA TYR A 66 -11.79 -26.03 23.06
C TYR A 66 -11.96 -25.92 24.58
N THR A 67 -12.84 -26.75 25.14
CA THR A 67 -13.03 -26.88 26.59
C THR A 67 -11.78 -27.46 27.25
N TYR A 68 -11.58 -27.17 28.54
CA TYR A 68 -10.54 -27.73 29.38
C TYR A 68 -10.35 -29.26 29.19
N ASP A 69 -11.44 -30.03 29.15
CA ASP A 69 -11.38 -31.50 29.01
C ASP A 69 -10.69 -31.95 27.70
N ILE A 70 -10.87 -31.18 26.63
CA ILE A 70 -10.29 -31.46 25.31
C ILE A 70 -8.80 -31.07 25.31
N ILE A 71 -8.48 -29.93 25.93
CA ILE A 71 -7.10 -29.47 26.09
C ILE A 71 -6.31 -30.45 26.96
N GLN A 72 -6.90 -30.92 28.06
CA GLN A 72 -6.27 -31.93 28.93
C GLN A 72 -5.98 -33.23 28.18
N GLN A 73 -6.95 -33.76 27.44
CA GLN A 73 -6.73 -34.97 26.63
C GLN A 73 -5.61 -34.79 25.59
N THR A 74 -5.49 -33.59 25.02
CA THR A 74 -4.44 -33.27 24.06
C THR A 74 -3.07 -33.23 24.70
N PHE A 75 -2.94 -32.55 25.85
CA PHE A 75 -1.69 -32.45 26.59
C PHE A 75 -1.20 -33.79 27.11
N ASP A 76 -2.12 -34.64 27.60
CA ASP A 76 -1.81 -36.01 28.00
C ASP A 76 -1.32 -36.84 26.81
N LEU A 77 -1.94 -36.68 25.64
CA LEU A 77 -1.54 -37.39 24.42
C LEU A 77 -0.17 -36.93 23.92
N LEU A 78 0.09 -35.62 23.87
CA LEU A 78 1.38 -35.04 23.47
C LEU A 78 2.50 -35.46 24.43
N GLY A 79 2.27 -35.41 25.75
CA GLY A 79 3.25 -35.86 26.73
C GLY A 79 3.52 -37.38 26.70
N ALA A 80 2.57 -38.17 26.19
CA ALA A 80 2.74 -39.60 25.97
C ALA A 80 3.52 -39.90 24.68
N THR A 81 3.31 -39.15 23.60
CA THR A 81 3.94 -39.36 22.29
C THR A 81 5.29 -38.65 22.13
N LEU A 82 5.51 -37.54 22.84
CA LEU A 82 6.72 -36.71 22.78
C LEU A 82 7.34 -36.57 24.18
N PRO A 83 8.25 -37.47 24.59
CA PRO A 83 8.82 -37.46 25.93
C PRO A 83 9.56 -36.16 26.31
N PHE A 84 10.08 -35.41 25.34
CA PHE A 84 10.81 -34.15 25.58
C PHE A 84 9.89 -32.99 26.01
N LEU A 85 8.57 -33.10 25.80
CA LEU A 85 7.59 -32.11 26.24
C LEU A 85 7.19 -32.27 27.71
N ARG A 86 7.58 -33.38 28.36
CA ARG A 86 7.16 -33.65 29.75
C ARG A 86 7.73 -32.61 30.70
N ASN A 87 6.84 -31.95 31.44
CA ASN A 87 7.16 -30.84 32.35
C ASN A 87 7.74 -29.59 31.66
N ASN A 88 7.71 -29.53 30.34
CA ASN A 88 8.14 -28.35 29.57
C ASN A 88 7.19 -28.08 28.39
N LEU A 89 5.87 -28.09 28.67
CA LEU A 89 4.81 -27.79 27.72
C LEU A 89 3.75 -26.94 28.42
N ALA A 90 3.40 -25.80 27.82
CA ALA A 90 2.37 -24.89 28.28
C ALA A 90 1.25 -24.74 27.24
N TYR A 91 0.03 -24.49 27.71
CA TYR A 91 -1.08 -24.08 26.86
C TYR A 91 -1.04 -22.57 26.65
N LEU A 92 -1.11 -22.14 25.39
CA LEU A 92 -1.22 -20.74 25.03
C LEU A 92 -2.58 -20.48 24.37
N PRO A 93 -3.52 -19.80 25.04
CA PRO A 93 -4.75 -19.35 24.42
C PRO A 93 -4.45 -18.06 23.65
N LEU A 94 -4.23 -18.17 22.33
CA LEU A 94 -3.84 -17.04 21.48
C LEU A 94 -4.94 -15.98 21.31
N HIS A 95 -6.18 -16.40 21.02
CA HIS A 95 -7.22 -15.46 20.60
C HIS A 95 -8.25 -15.18 21.70
N ARG A 96 -8.93 -14.03 21.59
CA ARG A 96 -9.91 -13.52 22.57
C ARG A 96 -10.95 -14.56 23.03
N ARG A 97 -11.36 -15.48 22.15
CA ARG A 97 -12.32 -16.57 22.51
C ARG A 97 -11.68 -17.67 23.36
N ALA A 98 -10.48 -18.14 23.01
CA ALA A 98 -9.73 -19.10 23.84
C ALA A 98 -9.39 -18.48 25.19
N VAL A 99 -8.98 -17.19 25.21
CA VAL A 99 -8.72 -16.42 26.44
C VAL A 99 -10.00 -16.27 27.27
N ALA A 100 -11.13 -15.92 26.65
CA ALA A 100 -12.41 -15.79 27.36
C ALA A 100 -12.86 -17.12 27.95
N ARG A 101 -12.71 -18.24 27.21
CA ARG A 101 -13.02 -19.57 27.72
C ARG A 101 -12.08 -19.98 28.84
N TYR A 102 -10.78 -19.80 28.66
CA TYR A 102 -9.79 -20.00 29.72
C TYR A 102 -10.17 -19.23 30.98
N ASN A 103 -10.58 -17.96 30.86
CA ASN A 103 -10.98 -17.15 32.02
C ASN A 103 -12.24 -17.70 32.73
N VAL A 104 -13.20 -18.24 31.98
CA VAL A 104 -14.39 -18.91 32.56
C VAL A 104 -14.01 -20.22 33.24
N GLU A 105 -13.07 -20.97 32.66
CA GLU A 105 -12.64 -22.31 33.10
C GLU A 105 -11.38 -22.27 33.98
N ARG A 106 -10.91 -21.08 34.39
CA ARG A 106 -9.60 -20.85 35.02
C ARG A 106 -9.34 -21.73 36.24
N ALA A 107 -10.36 -21.93 37.06
CA ALA A 107 -10.29 -22.78 38.24
C ALA A 107 -9.95 -24.26 37.92
N LEU A 108 -10.30 -24.74 36.72
CA LEU A 108 -9.94 -26.08 36.25
C LEU A 108 -8.45 -26.16 35.90
N TYR A 109 -7.92 -25.13 35.23
CA TYR A 109 -6.49 -25.02 34.92
C TYR A 109 -5.65 -24.90 36.19
N ASP A 110 -6.06 -24.05 37.14
CA ASP A 110 -5.41 -23.86 38.44
C ASP A 110 -5.36 -25.16 39.26
N ALA A 111 -6.39 -26.01 39.13
CA ALA A 111 -6.47 -27.32 39.79
C ALA A 111 -5.70 -28.43 39.04
N SER A 112 -5.10 -28.11 37.89
CA SER A 112 -4.44 -29.06 37.00
C SER A 112 -2.92 -28.94 36.99
N ARG A 113 -2.27 -29.77 36.16
CA ARG A 113 -0.82 -29.69 35.90
C ARG A 113 -0.49 -29.02 34.57
N ILE A 114 -1.48 -28.49 33.86
CA ILE A 114 -1.30 -27.84 32.56
C ILE A 114 -0.95 -26.39 32.84
N PRO A 115 0.30 -25.97 32.63
CA PRO A 115 0.67 -24.58 32.76
C PRO A 115 0.02 -23.78 31.63
N VAL A 116 -0.42 -22.55 31.91
CA VAL A 116 -0.98 -21.65 30.91
C VAL A 116 -0.08 -20.44 30.80
N LEU A 117 0.32 -20.10 29.58
CA LEU A 117 0.94 -18.82 29.21
C LEU A 117 -0.10 -18.02 28.45
N LEU A 118 -0.09 -16.70 28.56
CA LEU A 118 -0.86 -15.76 27.76
C LEU A 118 0.06 -15.07 26.75
N GLU A 119 -0.51 -14.41 25.73
CA GLU A 119 0.28 -13.56 24.83
C GLU A 119 1.12 -12.54 25.62
N GLY A 120 0.54 -11.97 26.68
CA GLY A 120 1.27 -11.11 27.60
C GLY A 120 2.55 -11.75 28.15
N ASP A 121 2.54 -13.05 28.46
CA ASP A 121 3.70 -13.78 29.00
C ASP A 121 4.73 -14.18 27.91
N LEU A 122 4.31 -14.21 26.64
CA LEU A 122 5.21 -14.46 25.49
C LEU A 122 5.87 -13.19 24.97
N TYR A 123 5.11 -12.10 24.93
CA TYR A 123 5.52 -10.81 24.39
C TYR A 123 5.94 -9.83 25.49
N GLU A 124 5.85 -10.20 26.78
CA GLU A 124 6.33 -9.39 27.92
C GLU A 124 7.81 -9.00 27.77
N GLY A 125 8.58 -9.74 26.96
CA GLY A 125 9.97 -9.42 26.63
C GLY A 125 10.22 -8.96 25.19
N ILE A 126 9.18 -8.74 24.38
CA ILE A 126 9.33 -8.16 23.04
C ILE A 126 9.08 -6.67 23.15
N ASP A 127 10.16 -5.91 23.19
CA ASP A 127 10.17 -4.45 23.30
C ASP A 127 10.24 -3.77 21.92
N TYR A 128 10.47 -4.55 20.86
CA TYR A 128 10.76 -4.03 19.53
C TYR A 128 10.31 -5.02 18.43
N ILE A 129 9.60 -4.53 17.42
CA ILE A 129 9.32 -5.26 16.17
C ILE A 129 9.61 -4.32 14.99
N PRO A 130 10.58 -4.64 14.12
CA PRO A 130 10.82 -3.87 12.91
C PRO A 130 9.74 -4.21 11.87
N LEU A 131 9.15 -3.18 11.25
CA LEU A 131 8.07 -3.36 10.28
C LEU A 131 8.45 -2.82 8.90
N ASN A 132 9.26 -1.77 8.83
CA ASN A 132 9.91 -1.32 7.61
C ASN A 132 11.34 -0.82 7.89
N LEU A 133 12.35 -1.54 7.39
CA LEU A 133 13.77 -1.32 7.67
C LEU A 133 14.35 -0.25 6.72
N THR A 134 14.21 1.00 7.12
CA THR A 134 14.69 2.16 6.36
C THR A 134 15.02 3.31 7.32
N GLU A 135 15.34 4.48 6.78
CA GLU A 135 15.65 5.69 7.53
C GLU A 135 14.87 6.89 7.01
N GLY A 136 14.62 7.86 7.89
CA GLY A 136 13.86 9.06 7.57
C GLY A 136 14.21 10.22 8.50
N TYR A 137 13.74 11.41 8.11
CA TYR A 137 13.95 12.65 8.84
C TYR A 137 12.62 13.36 9.06
N GLY A 138 12.47 14.00 10.21
CA GLY A 138 11.24 14.74 10.50
C GLY A 138 11.17 15.26 11.93
N ARG A 139 10.11 15.99 12.24
CA ARG A 139 9.83 16.43 13.62
C ARG A 139 9.20 15.29 14.40
N LEU A 140 9.81 14.87 15.50
CA LEU A 140 9.25 13.81 16.35
C LEU A 140 8.03 14.33 17.10
N ARG A 141 6.85 13.73 16.90
CA ARG A 141 5.61 14.17 17.53
C ARG A 141 4.81 13.02 18.12
N LEU A 142 4.38 13.18 19.36
CA LEU A 142 3.31 12.38 19.93
C LEU A 142 1.99 12.83 19.34
N MET A 143 1.25 11.89 18.77
CA MET A 143 -0.01 12.17 18.11
C MET A 143 -1.19 11.93 19.04
N GLU A 144 -2.05 12.94 19.19
CA GLU A 144 -3.31 12.78 19.91
C GLU A 144 -4.37 12.08 19.04
N ILE A 145 -5.39 11.50 19.69
CA ILE A 145 -6.48 10.82 18.96
C ILE A 145 -7.22 11.83 18.07
N GLY A 146 -7.20 11.57 16.76
CA GLY A 146 -7.85 12.41 15.75
C GLY A 146 -6.97 13.57 15.26
N GLU A 147 -5.78 13.76 15.83
CA GLU A 147 -4.79 14.68 15.29
C GLU A 147 -4.15 14.08 14.03
N ARG A 148 -3.93 14.93 13.02
CA ARG A 148 -3.33 14.53 11.75
C ARG A 148 -1.88 15.01 11.67
N PRO A 149 -0.95 14.13 11.28
CA PRO A 149 0.46 14.49 11.18
C PRO A 149 0.81 15.20 9.87
N ASP A 150 1.91 15.96 9.89
CA ASP A 150 2.51 16.60 8.71
C ASP A 150 3.37 15.61 7.90
N PRO A 151 3.50 15.79 6.57
CA PRO A 151 4.46 15.04 5.72
C PRO A 151 5.88 14.90 6.26
N ARG A 152 6.34 15.89 7.04
CA ARG A 152 7.67 15.91 7.67
C ARG A 152 7.64 15.56 9.15
N ASP A 153 6.55 15.01 9.70
CA ASP A 153 6.51 14.52 11.07
C ASP A 153 7.02 13.07 11.16
N ILE A 154 7.77 12.73 12.20
CA ILE A 154 7.97 11.36 12.65
C ILE A 154 7.01 11.13 13.80
N VAL A 155 6.05 10.24 13.60
CA VAL A 155 4.88 10.13 14.47
C VAL A 155 5.04 9.02 15.49
N VAL A 156 4.67 9.32 16.74
CA VAL A 156 4.52 8.35 17.83
C VAL A 156 3.03 8.18 18.09
N PHE A 157 2.51 6.98 17.86
CA PHE A 157 1.12 6.64 18.11
C PHE A 157 0.99 5.67 19.28
N GLU A 158 0.14 6.04 20.25
CA GLU A 158 -0.34 5.11 21.29
C GLU A 158 -1.57 4.31 20.85
N THR A 159 -2.21 4.74 19.77
CA THR A 159 -3.31 4.04 19.10
C THR A 159 -3.14 4.14 17.60
N ILE A 160 -3.37 3.05 16.87
CA ILE A 160 -3.22 3.03 15.41
C ILE A 160 -4.21 4.03 14.79
N PRO A 161 -3.75 5.01 13.99
CA PRO A 161 -4.61 6.04 13.41
C PRO A 161 -5.45 5.52 12.27
N ASN A 162 -6.56 6.21 12.05
CA ASN A 162 -7.55 5.85 11.05
C ASN A 162 -7.15 6.15 9.59
N ASP A 163 -6.29 7.14 9.42
CA ASP A 163 -5.75 7.59 8.16
C ASP A 163 -4.37 8.14 8.46
N LEU A 164 -3.35 7.70 7.73
CA LEU A 164 -1.97 8.13 7.96
C LEU A 164 -1.46 8.82 6.70
N PRO A 165 -1.49 10.17 6.61
CA PRO A 165 -0.87 10.86 5.48
C PRO A 165 0.63 10.51 5.41
N ARG A 166 1.33 10.96 4.35
CA ARG A 166 2.78 10.80 4.32
C ARG A 166 3.38 11.38 5.60
N VAL A 167 4.44 10.75 6.08
CA VAL A 167 5.16 11.11 7.31
C VAL A 167 6.63 10.77 7.10
N GLY A 168 7.54 11.37 7.87
CA GLY A 168 8.97 11.06 7.85
C GLY A 168 9.35 9.76 8.59
N GLY A 169 8.42 9.15 9.32
CA GLY A 169 8.63 7.91 10.06
C GLY A 169 7.53 7.60 11.06
N ILE A 170 7.43 6.34 11.51
CA ILE A 170 6.34 5.84 12.35
C ILE A 170 6.91 5.01 13.51
N ILE A 171 6.46 5.36 14.72
CA ILE A 171 6.69 4.63 15.96
C ILE A 171 5.32 4.32 16.56
N THR A 172 5.09 3.06 16.94
CA THR A 172 3.84 2.67 17.63
C THR A 172 4.11 1.94 18.92
N THR A 173 3.32 2.23 19.95
CA THR A 173 3.39 1.53 21.26
C THR A 173 2.40 0.37 21.36
N VAL A 174 1.67 0.09 20.28
CA VAL A 174 0.77 -1.05 20.13
C VAL A 174 1.22 -1.91 18.95
N VAL A 175 1.22 -3.23 19.13
CA VAL A 175 1.71 -4.17 18.11
C VAL A 175 0.87 -4.01 16.84
N GLN A 176 1.55 -3.73 15.73
CA GLN A 176 0.93 -3.68 14.41
C GLN A 176 1.04 -5.06 13.75
N THR A 177 0.02 -5.41 12.96
CA THR A 177 0.17 -6.48 11.97
C THR A 177 0.94 -5.95 10.75
N PRO A 178 1.72 -6.79 10.04
CA PRO A 178 2.42 -6.41 8.81
C PRO A 178 1.51 -5.80 7.72
N LEU A 179 0.22 -6.11 7.79
CA LEU A 179 -0.83 -5.66 6.87
C LEU A 179 -1.61 -4.44 7.33
N SER A 180 -1.27 -3.86 8.48
CA SER A 180 -1.95 -2.63 8.91
C SER A 180 -1.78 -1.58 7.82
N HIS A 181 -2.82 -0.80 7.54
CA HIS A 181 -2.74 0.27 6.55
C HIS A 181 -1.61 1.26 6.86
N VAL A 182 -1.28 1.44 8.14
CA VAL A 182 -0.08 2.15 8.58
C VAL A 182 1.20 1.51 8.04
N ASN A 183 1.37 0.20 8.18
CA ASN A 183 2.56 -0.48 7.65
C ASN A 183 2.59 -0.54 6.12
N LEU A 184 1.45 -0.76 5.47
CA LEU A 184 1.36 -0.73 4.00
C LEU A 184 1.71 0.66 3.45
N ARG A 185 1.24 1.73 4.10
CA ARG A 185 1.66 3.10 3.76
C ARG A 185 3.13 3.35 4.09
N ALA A 186 3.65 2.74 5.15
CA ALA A 186 5.07 2.87 5.50
C ALA A 186 5.98 2.29 4.41
N LEU A 187 5.63 1.09 3.92
CA LEU A 187 6.31 0.44 2.81
C LEU A 187 6.18 1.26 1.52
N GLN A 188 4.96 1.72 1.20
CA GLN A 188 4.68 2.54 0.03
C GLN A 188 5.51 3.83 -0.01
N ASN A 189 5.64 4.52 1.12
CA ASN A 189 6.38 5.79 1.18
C ASN A 189 7.88 5.60 1.45
N ASN A 190 8.33 4.35 1.60
CA ASN A 190 9.68 3.99 2.04
C ASN A 190 10.09 4.73 3.33
N VAL A 191 9.22 4.73 4.35
CA VAL A 191 9.43 5.42 5.63
C VAL A 191 9.66 4.44 6.78
N PRO A 192 10.53 4.76 7.75
CA PRO A 192 10.87 3.85 8.83
C PRO A 192 9.64 3.56 9.69
N ASN A 193 9.34 2.29 9.96
CA ASN A 193 8.21 1.87 10.80
C ASN A 193 8.62 0.76 11.77
N ALA A 194 8.28 0.94 13.05
CA ALA A 194 8.47 -0.08 14.07
C ALA A 194 7.41 0.01 15.19
N PHE A 195 7.12 -1.14 15.79
CA PHE A 195 6.56 -1.18 17.13
C PHE A 195 7.70 -1.07 18.15
N ILE A 196 7.54 -0.16 19.10
CA ILE A 196 8.46 0.07 20.21
C ILE A 196 7.61 0.14 21.48
N ARG A 197 7.76 -0.86 22.35
CA ARG A 197 7.06 -0.90 23.63
C ARG A 197 7.47 0.29 24.48
N ASP A 198 6.48 0.90 25.14
CA ASP A 198 6.69 2.00 26.08
C ASP A 198 7.64 3.06 25.52
N ALA A 199 7.50 3.39 24.23
CA ALA A 199 8.43 4.28 23.52
C ALA A 199 8.63 5.62 24.25
N LEU A 200 7.60 6.13 24.91
CA LEU A 200 7.65 7.38 25.68
C LEU A 200 8.43 7.27 27.01
N ASP A 201 8.66 6.07 27.52
CA ASP A 201 9.51 5.84 28.70
C ASP A 201 11.01 5.74 28.33
N ILE A 202 11.32 5.63 27.04
CA ILE A 202 12.69 5.62 26.53
C ILE A 202 13.22 7.06 26.51
N GLU A 203 14.24 7.35 27.33
CA GLU A 203 14.87 8.68 27.47
C GLU A 203 15.24 9.29 26.09
N ALA A 204 15.79 8.48 25.18
CA ALA A 204 16.17 8.91 23.84
C ALA A 204 14.98 9.36 22.97
N VAL A 205 13.78 8.83 23.17
CA VAL A 205 12.56 9.23 22.46
C VAL A 205 11.95 10.45 23.14
N ASN A 206 11.77 10.39 24.46
CA ASN A 206 11.13 11.44 25.24
C ASN A 206 11.90 12.77 25.18
N ASP A 207 13.23 12.75 25.29
CA ASP A 207 14.06 13.95 25.23
C ASP A 207 14.09 14.61 23.85
N LEU A 208 13.72 13.87 22.81
CA LEU A 208 13.71 14.33 21.42
C LEU A 208 12.31 14.69 20.91
N LEU A 209 11.27 14.54 21.74
CA LEU A 209 9.92 15.00 21.39
C LEU A 209 9.96 16.48 21.00
N ASP A 210 9.16 16.83 20.00
CA ASP A 210 9.05 18.14 19.35
C ASP A 210 10.31 18.65 18.64
N HIS A 211 11.41 17.88 18.61
CA HIS A 211 12.61 18.23 17.89
C HIS A 211 12.66 17.60 16.49
N ILE A 212 13.47 18.18 15.62
CA ILE A 212 13.80 17.59 14.33
C ILE A 212 14.83 16.48 14.55
N VAL A 213 14.51 15.28 14.08
CA VAL A 213 15.29 14.07 14.32
C VAL A 213 15.54 13.29 13.04
N TYR A 214 16.61 12.49 13.10
CA TYR A 214 16.85 11.35 12.23
C TYR A 214 16.36 10.09 12.93
N TYR A 215 15.60 9.26 12.22
CA TYR A 215 15.08 7.99 12.70
C TYR A 215 15.42 6.87 11.73
N ARG A 216 15.98 5.76 12.22
CA ARG A 216 16.24 4.54 11.45
C ARG A 216 15.76 3.31 12.20
N VAL A 217 15.16 2.39 11.45
CA VAL A 217 14.69 1.07 11.92
C VAL A 217 15.68 0.01 11.41
N ASP A 218 16.33 -0.69 12.33
CA ASP A 218 17.23 -1.80 12.06
C ASP A 218 16.54 -3.14 12.42
N ALA A 219 17.14 -4.28 12.10
CA ALA A 219 16.47 -5.59 12.29
C ALA A 219 16.18 -5.96 13.75
N ASP A 220 16.91 -5.39 14.71
CA ASP A 220 16.84 -5.71 16.14
C ASP A 220 16.85 -4.47 17.04
N THR A 221 16.89 -3.27 16.46
CA THR A 221 17.00 -2.01 17.19
C THR A 221 16.59 -0.82 16.33
N PHE A 222 16.61 0.38 16.91
CA PHE A 222 16.41 1.63 16.17
C PHE A 222 17.45 2.67 16.55
N ALA A 223 17.66 3.65 15.68
CA ALA A 223 18.49 4.82 15.94
C ALA A 223 17.64 6.08 15.90
N LEU A 224 17.80 6.94 16.91
CA LEU A 224 17.12 8.23 17.01
C LEU A 224 18.13 9.27 17.50
N ARG A 225 18.23 10.41 16.81
CA ARG A 225 19.12 11.53 17.18
C ARG A 225 18.58 12.85 16.63
N LEU A 226 19.04 13.98 17.18
CA LEU A 226 18.82 15.28 16.56
C LEU A 226 19.37 15.32 15.12
N ALA A 227 18.62 15.97 14.24
CA ALA A 227 19.02 16.27 12.87
C ALA A 227 19.06 17.78 12.65
N THR A 228 19.91 18.23 11.72
CA THR A 228 19.94 19.63 11.31
C THR A 228 18.88 19.89 10.22
N PRO A 229 18.37 21.13 10.09
CA PRO A 229 17.51 21.50 8.96
C PRO A 229 18.13 21.15 7.60
N ASP A 230 19.44 21.35 7.44
CA ASP A 230 20.15 20.99 6.20
C ASP A 230 20.11 19.48 5.90
N GLU A 231 20.19 18.60 6.92
CA GLU A 231 20.05 17.15 6.73
C GLU A 231 18.64 16.79 6.26
N VAL A 232 17.62 17.42 6.86
CA VAL A 232 16.21 17.21 6.51
C VAL A 232 15.95 17.69 5.09
N ASP A 233 16.36 18.92 4.76
CA ASP A 233 16.15 19.48 3.43
C ASP A 233 16.92 18.70 2.36
N ALA A 234 18.15 18.25 2.63
CA ALA A 234 18.90 17.40 1.71
C ALA A 234 18.24 16.03 1.50
N HIS A 235 17.69 15.42 2.56
CA HIS A 235 16.97 14.14 2.45
C HIS A 235 15.71 14.28 1.60
N TYR A 236 14.87 15.28 1.90
CA TYR A 236 13.64 15.48 1.14
C TYR A 236 13.93 15.92 -0.29
N GLU A 237 14.93 16.78 -0.55
CA GLU A 237 15.31 17.16 -1.91
C GLU A 237 15.82 15.96 -2.72
N ALA A 238 16.53 15.01 -2.09
CA ALA A 238 16.98 13.78 -2.75
C ALA A 238 15.83 12.80 -3.07
N LEU A 239 14.68 12.92 -2.40
CA LEU A 239 13.49 12.11 -2.64
C LEU A 239 12.54 12.72 -3.68
N ARG A 240 12.69 14.02 -3.99
CA ARG A 240 11.86 14.70 -4.98
C ARG A 240 12.33 14.31 -6.38
N PRO A 241 11.41 14.17 -7.35
CA PRO A 241 11.78 14.13 -8.76
C PRO A 241 12.65 15.34 -9.11
N ASP A 242 13.65 15.17 -9.98
CA ASP A 242 14.53 16.27 -10.43
C ASP A 242 13.82 17.22 -11.40
N GLU A 243 12.80 16.72 -12.11
CA GLU A 243 12.07 17.46 -13.14
C GLU A 243 10.65 17.82 -12.71
N ASP A 244 10.18 18.97 -13.20
CA ASP A 244 8.78 19.36 -13.06
C ASP A 244 7.88 18.45 -13.90
N GLN A 245 6.76 18.03 -13.33
CA GLN A 245 5.80 17.14 -13.94
C GLN A 245 4.57 17.92 -14.41
N PHE A 246 4.21 17.74 -15.68
CA PHE A 246 3.05 18.38 -16.31
C PHE A 246 2.02 17.30 -16.64
N PRO A 247 1.08 16.99 -15.73
CA PRO A 247 0.12 15.92 -15.96
C PRO A 247 -0.70 16.21 -17.23
N PRO A 248 -0.88 15.22 -18.12
CA PRO A 248 -1.62 15.42 -19.35
C PRO A 248 -3.05 15.86 -19.04
N ARG A 249 -3.55 16.83 -19.80
CA ARG A 249 -4.87 17.42 -19.59
C ARG A 249 -5.55 17.66 -20.93
N ASP A 250 -6.42 16.75 -21.33
CA ASP A 250 -7.27 16.91 -22.51
C ASP A 250 -8.59 17.60 -22.14
N LEU A 251 -8.80 18.77 -22.74
CA LEU A 251 -10.00 19.60 -22.57
C LEU A 251 -10.94 19.52 -23.79
N SER A 252 -10.65 18.63 -24.75
CA SER A 252 -11.46 18.46 -25.96
C SER A 252 -12.82 17.83 -25.70
N VAL A 253 -12.96 17.11 -24.58
CA VAL A 253 -14.21 16.47 -24.17
C VAL A 253 -15.03 17.42 -23.31
N GLN A 254 -16.11 17.94 -23.88
CA GLN A 254 -16.88 19.05 -23.30
C GLN A 254 -18.26 18.64 -22.73
N GLN A 255 -18.55 17.34 -22.68
CA GLN A 255 -19.83 16.83 -22.21
C GLN A 255 -19.64 15.89 -21.02
N ILE A 256 -20.61 15.90 -20.10
CA ILE A 256 -20.73 14.85 -19.10
C ILE A 256 -21.12 13.58 -19.84
N THR A 257 -20.33 12.53 -19.69
CA THR A 257 -20.40 11.33 -20.54
C THR A 257 -20.81 10.12 -19.72
N PRO A 258 -21.78 9.30 -20.17
CA PRO A 258 -22.07 8.02 -19.54
C PRO A 258 -20.84 7.12 -19.47
N LEU A 259 -20.72 6.31 -18.41
CA LEU A 259 -19.55 5.41 -18.27
C LEU A 259 -19.39 4.41 -19.44
N ASP A 260 -20.49 4.02 -20.11
CA ASP A 260 -20.44 3.14 -21.28
C ASP A 260 -19.69 3.74 -22.48
N ASP A 261 -19.58 5.07 -22.53
CA ASP A 261 -18.98 5.81 -23.64
C ASP A 261 -17.56 6.32 -23.30
N ILE A 262 -17.00 5.95 -22.13
CA ILE A 262 -15.66 6.35 -21.71
C ILE A 262 -14.69 5.16 -21.85
N THR A 263 -13.57 5.39 -22.55
CA THR A 263 -12.52 4.38 -22.79
C THR A 263 -11.29 4.59 -21.91
N PHE A 264 -10.42 3.59 -21.87
CA PHE A 264 -9.20 3.57 -21.03
C PHE A 264 -8.26 4.75 -21.31
N ASP A 265 -8.04 5.07 -22.59
CA ASP A 265 -7.17 6.15 -23.07
C ASP A 265 -7.71 7.56 -22.77
N GLN A 266 -8.99 7.68 -22.38
CA GLN A 266 -9.58 8.93 -21.95
C GLN A 266 -9.29 9.26 -20.48
N SER A 267 -8.39 8.53 -19.81
CA SER A 267 -7.84 8.89 -18.49
C SER A 267 -7.28 10.32 -18.47
N ILE A 268 -6.71 10.79 -19.58
CA ILE A 268 -6.20 12.17 -19.72
C ILE A 268 -7.30 13.24 -19.81
N ALA A 269 -8.57 12.86 -19.90
CA ALA A 269 -9.74 13.74 -19.88
C ALA A 269 -10.61 13.58 -18.63
N TYR A 270 -10.58 12.43 -17.95
CA TYR A 270 -11.45 12.08 -16.82
C TYR A 270 -10.72 11.60 -15.55
N GLY A 271 -9.41 11.36 -15.62
CA GLY A 271 -8.58 10.69 -14.61
C GLY A 271 -8.76 9.16 -14.63
N ALA A 272 -7.75 8.42 -14.13
CA ALA A 272 -7.76 6.96 -14.21
C ALA A 272 -8.85 6.28 -13.39
N LYS A 273 -9.29 6.86 -12.27
CA LYS A 273 -10.41 6.27 -11.50
C LYS A 273 -11.67 6.17 -12.34
N THR A 274 -12.00 7.24 -13.06
CA THR A 274 -13.16 7.26 -13.96
C THR A 274 -12.95 6.32 -15.14
N SER A 275 -11.82 6.41 -15.85
CA SER A 275 -11.59 5.62 -17.06
C SER A 275 -11.43 4.13 -16.77
N ASN A 276 -10.79 3.73 -15.67
CA ASN A 276 -10.67 2.33 -15.27
C ASN A 276 -12.03 1.72 -14.92
N LEU A 277 -12.86 2.43 -14.14
CA LEU A 277 -14.20 1.96 -13.80
C LEU A 277 -15.08 1.84 -15.05
N ALA A 278 -15.03 2.84 -15.95
CA ALA A 278 -15.73 2.82 -17.22
C ALA A 278 -15.26 1.65 -18.12
N THR A 279 -13.95 1.47 -18.25
CA THR A 279 -13.36 0.43 -19.10
C THR A 279 -13.79 -0.97 -18.68
N MET A 280 -13.91 -1.23 -17.38
CA MET A 280 -14.39 -2.54 -16.87
C MET A 280 -15.81 -2.90 -17.35
N ARG A 281 -16.62 -1.92 -17.78
CA ARG A 281 -17.94 -2.19 -18.37
C ARG A 281 -17.86 -2.89 -19.72
N SER A 282 -16.70 -2.81 -20.39
CA SER A 282 -16.43 -3.54 -21.63
C SER A 282 -15.99 -4.99 -21.43
N PHE A 283 -15.70 -5.42 -20.19
CA PHE A 283 -15.15 -6.75 -19.88
C PHE A 283 -16.20 -7.88 -19.85
N ALA A 284 -17.37 -7.64 -20.45
CA ALA A 284 -18.49 -8.59 -20.52
C ALA A 284 -18.98 -9.11 -19.16
N PHE A 285 -18.84 -8.30 -18.11
CA PHE A 285 -19.43 -8.59 -16.81
C PHE A 285 -20.96 -8.46 -16.81
N PRO A 286 -21.67 -9.05 -15.82
CA PRO A 286 -23.08 -8.76 -15.64
C PRO A 286 -23.33 -7.26 -15.43
N ASP A 287 -24.41 -6.74 -16.00
CA ASP A 287 -24.76 -5.31 -15.99
C ASP A 287 -24.81 -4.66 -14.59
N TYR A 288 -24.95 -5.45 -13.52
CA TYR A 288 -24.99 -4.96 -12.14
C TYR A 288 -23.62 -4.84 -11.47
N LEU A 289 -22.58 -5.47 -12.01
CA LEU A 289 -21.29 -5.61 -11.31
C LEU A 289 -20.56 -4.27 -11.22
N ILE A 290 -20.57 -3.50 -12.31
CA ILE A 290 -20.02 -2.15 -12.37
C ILE A 290 -21.21 -1.18 -12.34
N PRO A 291 -21.24 -0.18 -11.45
CA PRO A 291 -22.35 0.76 -11.40
C PRO A 291 -22.52 1.51 -12.72
N ASP A 292 -23.77 1.85 -13.03
CA ASP A 292 -24.07 2.91 -14.00
C ASP A 292 -23.67 4.27 -13.41
N GLY A 293 -23.35 5.20 -14.30
CA GLY A 293 -22.89 6.51 -13.89
C GLY A 293 -22.40 7.37 -15.05
N PHE A 294 -21.69 8.43 -14.68
CA PHE A 294 -21.17 9.43 -15.61
C PHE A 294 -19.78 9.89 -15.18
N GLY A 295 -18.95 10.29 -16.15
CA GLY A 295 -17.74 11.07 -15.94
C GLY A 295 -18.00 12.55 -16.25
N ILE A 296 -17.57 13.42 -15.35
CA ILE A 296 -17.37 14.85 -15.64
C ILE A 296 -15.92 15.05 -16.07
N PRO A 297 -15.65 15.52 -17.29
CA PRO A 297 -14.29 15.70 -17.79
C PRO A 297 -13.60 16.93 -17.20
N PHE A 298 -12.27 16.99 -17.31
CA PHE A 298 -11.44 18.10 -16.85
C PHE A 298 -11.85 19.46 -17.43
N TYR A 299 -12.48 19.48 -18.59
CA TYR A 299 -13.07 20.69 -19.19
C TYR A 299 -13.98 21.45 -18.21
N PHE A 300 -14.79 20.75 -17.42
CA PHE A 300 -15.70 21.39 -16.48
C PHE A 300 -14.95 22.08 -15.34
N TYR A 301 -13.91 21.45 -14.80
CA TYR A 301 -13.07 22.05 -13.79
C TYR A 301 -12.33 23.28 -14.35
N ASP A 302 -11.71 23.15 -15.52
CA ASP A 302 -10.94 24.24 -16.14
C ASP A 302 -11.81 25.47 -16.43
N GLU A 303 -12.98 25.28 -17.04
CA GLU A 303 -13.92 26.37 -17.32
C GLU A 303 -14.52 26.99 -16.05
N PHE A 304 -14.79 26.18 -15.01
CA PHE A 304 -15.27 26.69 -13.73
C PHE A 304 -14.22 27.60 -13.06
N MET A 305 -12.95 27.15 -13.06
CA MET A 305 -11.84 27.92 -12.51
C MET A 305 -11.59 29.20 -13.30
N ALA A 306 -11.65 29.14 -14.63
CA ALA A 306 -11.49 30.30 -15.50
C ALA A 306 -12.64 31.31 -15.36
N PHE A 307 -13.90 30.84 -15.34
CA PHE A 307 -15.09 31.69 -15.25
C PHE A 307 -15.11 32.53 -13.97
N ASN A 308 -14.67 31.95 -12.85
CA ASN A 308 -14.64 32.61 -11.54
C ASN A 308 -13.33 33.37 -11.27
N GLY A 309 -12.36 33.37 -12.20
CA GLY A 309 -11.08 34.04 -12.04
C GLY A 309 -10.14 33.38 -11.02
N PHE A 310 -10.34 32.10 -10.71
CA PHE A 310 -9.55 31.40 -9.69
C PHE A 310 -8.12 31.12 -10.12
N TYR A 311 -7.83 31.01 -11.42
CA TYR A 311 -6.45 30.87 -11.90
C TYR A 311 -5.58 32.09 -11.53
N GLU A 312 -6.06 33.32 -11.75
CA GLU A 312 -5.33 34.54 -11.37
C GLU A 312 -5.12 34.63 -9.85
N ARG A 313 -6.13 34.20 -9.07
CA ARG A 313 -6.03 34.11 -7.62
C ARG A 313 -4.96 33.12 -7.18
N VAL A 314 -4.94 31.92 -7.77
CA VAL A 314 -3.94 30.89 -7.48
C VAL A 314 -2.55 31.38 -7.83
N GLU A 315 -2.35 31.98 -9.00
CA GLU A 315 -1.05 32.56 -9.39
C GLU A 315 -0.57 33.62 -8.39
N THR A 316 -1.48 34.48 -7.93
CA THR A 316 -1.17 35.50 -6.91
C THR A 316 -0.79 34.86 -5.57
N MET A 317 -1.54 33.84 -5.14
CA MET A 317 -1.28 33.09 -3.91
C MET A 317 0.09 32.38 -3.97
N LEU A 318 0.39 31.67 -5.05
CA LEU A 318 1.66 30.97 -5.25
C LEU A 318 2.87 31.90 -5.29
N ALA A 319 2.69 33.14 -5.79
CA ALA A 319 3.75 34.14 -5.85
C ALA A 319 3.97 34.89 -4.53
N ALA A 320 3.10 34.71 -3.52
CA ALA A 320 3.16 35.43 -2.26
C ALA A 320 4.35 34.92 -1.40
N PRO A 321 5.28 35.80 -0.95
CA PRO A 321 6.47 35.37 -0.21
C PRO A 321 6.18 34.68 1.12
N ASP A 322 5.09 35.04 1.78
CA ASP A 322 4.59 34.44 3.02
C ASP A 322 4.01 33.05 2.77
N PHE A 323 3.27 32.85 1.67
CA PHE A 323 2.79 31.53 1.24
C PHE A 323 3.94 30.54 1.01
N GLN A 324 5.07 31.02 0.47
CA GLN A 324 6.26 30.18 0.22
C GLN A 324 7.09 29.90 1.48
N ALA A 325 6.99 30.77 2.49
CA ALA A 325 7.87 30.73 3.67
C ALA A 325 7.22 30.13 4.93
N ASP A 326 5.89 30.09 5.00
CA ASP A 326 5.16 29.69 6.21
C ASP A 326 4.01 28.73 5.87
N PHE A 327 4.14 27.47 6.34
CA PHE A 327 3.14 26.43 6.13
C PHE A 327 1.79 26.73 6.78
N SER A 328 1.75 27.48 7.89
CA SER A 328 0.49 27.84 8.54
C SER A 328 -0.28 28.85 7.70
N ILE A 329 0.43 29.79 7.08
CA ILE A 329 -0.15 30.76 6.13
C ILE A 329 -0.58 30.04 4.86
N GLN A 330 0.23 29.10 4.35
CA GLN A 330 -0.10 28.28 3.20
C GLN A 330 -1.41 27.49 3.41
N GLU A 331 -1.55 26.79 4.54
CA GLU A 331 -2.76 26.05 4.89
C GLU A 331 -3.99 26.97 4.95
N GLN A 332 -3.88 28.10 5.65
CA GLN A 332 -4.96 29.09 5.75
C GLN A 332 -5.38 29.62 4.38
N MET A 333 -4.43 30.03 3.53
CA MET A 333 -4.75 30.59 2.20
C MET A 333 -5.39 29.55 1.27
N LEU A 334 -5.00 28.27 1.39
CA LEU A 334 -5.62 27.16 0.66
C LEU A 334 -7.03 26.87 1.18
N GLU A 335 -7.28 26.95 2.49
CA GLU A 335 -8.61 26.87 3.08
C GLU A 335 -9.52 27.99 2.53
N GLU A 336 -9.04 29.24 2.55
CA GLU A 336 -9.78 30.38 2.00
C GLU A 336 -10.07 30.23 0.49
N LEU A 337 -9.12 29.70 -0.30
CA LEU A 337 -9.34 29.39 -1.72
C LEU A 337 -10.44 28.34 -1.90
N ARG A 338 -10.45 27.31 -1.06
CA ARG A 338 -11.45 26.23 -1.12
C ARG A 338 -12.84 26.73 -0.78
N ASP A 339 -12.99 27.52 0.29
CA ASP A 339 -14.26 28.13 0.67
C ASP A 339 -14.83 28.96 -0.49
N ASP A 340 -13.99 29.76 -1.15
CA ASP A 340 -14.40 30.55 -2.30
C ASP A 340 -14.77 29.71 -3.53
N ILE A 341 -14.08 28.59 -3.78
CA ILE A 341 -14.47 27.61 -4.81
C ILE A 341 -15.84 27.00 -4.48
N GLU A 342 -16.08 26.64 -3.22
CA GLU A 342 -17.34 26.05 -2.76
C GLU A 342 -18.51 27.05 -2.85
N ASP A 343 -18.27 28.33 -2.66
CA ASP A 343 -19.28 29.40 -2.73
C ASP A 343 -19.52 29.95 -4.15
N ALA A 344 -18.60 29.73 -5.10
CA ALA A 344 -18.64 30.33 -6.44
C ALA A 344 -19.85 29.93 -7.31
N ASP A 345 -20.17 30.77 -8.29
CA ASP A 345 -21.25 30.52 -9.25
C ASP A 345 -20.83 29.51 -10.33
N LEU A 346 -21.78 28.71 -10.77
CA LEU A 346 -21.63 27.86 -11.96
C LEU A 346 -22.02 28.65 -13.22
N PRO A 347 -21.25 28.55 -14.31
CA PRO A 347 -21.72 29.00 -15.62
C PRO A 347 -23.08 28.37 -15.96
N GLN A 348 -23.98 29.13 -16.59
CA GLN A 348 -25.35 28.67 -16.87
C GLN A 348 -25.39 27.33 -17.61
N TRP A 349 -24.51 27.14 -18.61
CA TRP A 349 -24.43 25.89 -19.38
C TRP A 349 -24.00 24.70 -18.51
N MET A 350 -23.14 24.95 -17.51
CA MET A 350 -22.62 23.93 -16.59
C MET A 350 -23.69 23.54 -15.58
N PHE A 351 -24.43 24.53 -15.07
CA PHE A 351 -25.60 24.29 -14.23
C PHE A 351 -26.62 23.39 -14.95
N GLU A 352 -26.94 23.71 -16.21
CA GLU A 352 -27.86 22.92 -17.03
C GLU A 352 -27.34 21.51 -17.31
N ALA A 353 -26.06 21.35 -17.65
CA ALA A 353 -25.45 20.04 -17.87
C ALA A 353 -25.46 19.16 -16.60
N ILE A 354 -25.13 19.74 -15.45
CA ILE A 354 -25.17 19.04 -14.15
C ILE A 354 -26.61 18.70 -13.76
N THR A 355 -27.58 19.59 -14.03
CA THR A 355 -29.01 19.31 -13.82
C THR A 355 -29.44 18.08 -14.63
N LEU A 356 -29.10 18.02 -15.92
CA LEU A 356 -29.43 16.88 -16.78
C LEU A 356 -28.80 15.58 -16.29
N ALA A 357 -27.54 15.63 -15.83
CA ALA A 357 -26.87 14.48 -15.24
C ALA A 357 -27.55 14.03 -13.95
N GLN A 358 -27.92 14.97 -13.05
CA GLN A 358 -28.62 14.67 -11.81
C GLN A 358 -29.99 14.03 -12.08
N GLU A 359 -30.77 14.57 -13.02
CA GLU A 359 -32.11 14.06 -13.40
C GLU A 359 -32.07 12.70 -14.10
N SER A 360 -30.91 12.29 -14.62
CA SER A 360 -30.74 10.97 -15.24
C SER A 360 -30.69 9.82 -14.23
N PHE A 361 -30.36 10.10 -12.96
CA PHE A 361 -30.44 9.12 -11.88
C PHE A 361 -31.89 8.91 -11.44
N PRO A 362 -32.28 7.69 -11.02
CA PRO A 362 -33.63 7.44 -10.51
C PRO A 362 -33.98 8.37 -9.34
N GLU A 363 -35.24 8.79 -9.26
CA GLU A 363 -35.74 9.64 -8.17
C GLU A 363 -35.45 8.97 -6.81
N GLY A 364 -34.92 9.74 -5.85
CA GLY A 364 -34.53 9.23 -4.53
C GLY A 364 -33.13 8.61 -4.45
N THR A 365 -32.33 8.68 -5.52
CA THR A 365 -30.95 8.19 -5.53
C THR A 365 -29.99 9.20 -4.92
N ASN A 366 -29.26 8.78 -3.89
CA ASN A 366 -28.07 9.51 -3.46
C ASN A 366 -26.96 9.31 -4.50
N ILE A 367 -26.23 10.37 -4.87
CA ILE A 367 -25.20 10.31 -5.91
C ILE A 367 -23.82 10.37 -5.25
N ARG A 368 -22.97 9.39 -5.50
CA ARG A 368 -21.57 9.40 -5.08
C ARG A 368 -20.73 10.11 -6.14
N CYS A 369 -20.04 11.17 -5.75
CA CYS A 369 -19.09 11.92 -6.57
C CYS A 369 -17.67 11.62 -6.07
N ARG A 370 -16.88 10.89 -6.87
CA ARG A 370 -15.48 10.55 -6.56
C ARG A 370 -14.54 11.44 -7.36
N SER A 371 -13.53 11.98 -6.68
CA SER A 371 -12.41 12.70 -7.30
C SER A 371 -11.62 11.76 -8.21
N SER A 372 -11.28 12.24 -9.41
CA SER A 372 -10.46 11.52 -10.38
C SER A 372 -9.57 12.52 -11.11
N THR A 373 -8.35 12.75 -10.59
CA THR A 373 -7.44 13.77 -11.13
C THR A 373 -6.54 13.22 -12.23
N ASN A 374 -5.88 14.11 -12.98
CA ASN A 374 -4.91 13.74 -14.02
C ASN A 374 -3.50 13.42 -13.50
N ASN A 375 -3.30 13.43 -12.18
CA ASN A 375 -1.98 13.25 -11.59
C ASN A 375 -1.86 11.98 -10.73
N GLU A 376 -2.94 11.26 -10.43
CA GLU A 376 -2.88 10.09 -9.54
C GLU A 376 -2.02 8.94 -10.07
N ASP A 377 -1.75 8.94 -11.38
CA ASP A 377 -0.98 7.90 -12.10
C ASP A 377 0.39 8.41 -12.57
N LEU A 378 0.83 9.59 -12.12
CA LEU A 378 2.18 10.04 -12.43
C LEU A 378 3.21 9.11 -11.78
N PRO A 379 4.33 8.81 -12.46
CA PRO A 379 5.37 7.95 -11.92
C PRO A 379 5.82 8.39 -10.53
N GLY A 380 5.81 7.46 -9.58
CA GLY A 380 6.22 7.69 -8.19
C GLY A 380 5.23 8.53 -7.35
N PHE A 381 4.13 9.03 -7.91
CA PHE A 381 3.10 9.78 -7.20
C PHE A 381 1.88 8.90 -6.92
N SER A 382 1.33 8.96 -5.69
CA SER A 382 0.08 8.29 -5.36
C SER A 382 -0.95 9.29 -4.87
N GLY A 383 -2.10 9.36 -5.56
CA GLY A 383 -3.24 10.18 -5.16
C GLY A 383 -4.05 9.65 -3.96
N ALA A 384 -3.63 8.55 -3.33
CA ALA A 384 -4.41 7.86 -2.30
C ALA A 384 -4.64 8.76 -1.06
N GLY A 385 -5.91 9.06 -0.77
CA GLY A 385 -6.29 9.87 0.40
C GLY A 385 -6.09 11.38 0.24
N LEU A 386 -5.59 11.88 -0.89
CA LEU A 386 -5.32 13.31 -1.08
C LEU A 386 -6.59 14.12 -1.33
N TYR A 387 -7.49 13.58 -2.15
CA TYR A 387 -8.70 14.26 -2.61
C TYR A 387 -9.95 13.71 -1.95
N ASP A 388 -11.03 14.49 -1.96
CA ASP A 388 -12.27 14.12 -1.29
C ASP A 388 -13.28 13.50 -2.25
N SER A 389 -13.94 12.43 -1.79
CA SER A 389 -15.12 11.88 -2.43
C SER A 389 -16.34 12.17 -1.56
N LYS A 390 -17.42 12.65 -2.16
CA LYS A 390 -18.61 13.14 -1.46
C LYS A 390 -19.86 12.39 -1.93
N THR A 391 -20.84 12.27 -1.05
CA THR A 391 -22.16 11.73 -1.40
C THR A 391 -23.17 12.87 -1.35
N HIS A 392 -23.78 13.20 -2.49
CA HIS A 392 -24.87 14.15 -2.58
C HIS A 392 -26.18 13.48 -2.17
N ASN A 393 -26.77 13.93 -1.07
CA ASN A 393 -28.06 13.42 -0.61
C ASN A 393 -29.23 14.09 -1.35
N THR A 394 -30.35 13.37 -1.46
CA THR A 394 -31.54 13.80 -2.21
C THR A 394 -32.16 15.11 -1.72
N ASP A 395 -31.88 15.53 -0.49
CA ASP A 395 -32.39 16.74 0.16
C ASP A 395 -31.42 17.95 0.04
N GLU A 396 -30.25 17.77 -0.58
CA GLU A 396 -29.23 18.83 -0.72
C GLU A 396 -29.43 19.76 -1.91
N GLY A 397 -30.46 19.53 -2.73
CA GLY A 397 -30.82 20.40 -3.86
C GLY A 397 -30.02 20.09 -5.13
N HIS A 398 -29.34 21.10 -5.68
CA HIS A 398 -28.63 20.97 -6.95
C HIS A 398 -27.24 20.34 -6.74
N LEU A 399 -26.92 19.31 -7.54
CA LEU A 399 -25.69 18.51 -7.45
C LEU A 399 -24.40 19.35 -7.59
N GLY A 400 -24.50 20.50 -8.23
CA GLY A 400 -23.41 21.47 -8.37
C GLY A 400 -22.74 21.87 -7.05
N LYS A 401 -23.47 21.86 -5.92
CA LYS A 401 -22.87 22.05 -4.58
C LYS A 401 -21.75 21.02 -4.34
N THR A 402 -22.06 19.74 -4.48
CA THR A 402 -21.13 18.64 -4.24
C THR A 402 -20.02 18.57 -5.29
N ILE A 403 -20.30 18.94 -6.54
CA ILE A 403 -19.25 19.02 -7.58
C ILE A 403 -18.21 20.09 -7.22
N LYS A 404 -18.63 21.25 -6.72
CA LYS A 404 -17.71 22.30 -6.26
C LYS A 404 -16.87 21.85 -5.05
N GLU A 405 -17.46 21.12 -4.10
CA GLU A 405 -16.71 20.52 -2.97
C GLU A 405 -15.62 19.55 -3.48
N VAL A 406 -15.91 18.73 -4.50
CA VAL A 406 -14.91 17.83 -5.11
C VAL A 406 -13.84 18.63 -5.86
N PHE A 407 -14.20 19.68 -6.60
CA PHE A 407 -13.23 20.59 -7.24
C PHE A 407 -12.31 21.27 -6.22
N ALA A 408 -12.88 21.78 -5.12
CA ALA A 408 -12.13 22.40 -4.03
C ALA A 408 -11.10 21.43 -3.43
N SER A 409 -11.42 20.13 -3.35
CA SER A 409 -10.53 19.13 -2.77
C SER A 409 -9.18 18.98 -3.50
N LEU A 410 -9.05 19.43 -4.76
CA LEU A 410 -7.76 19.51 -5.44
C LEU A 410 -6.77 20.41 -4.65
N TRP A 411 -7.29 21.44 -3.99
CA TRP A 411 -6.56 22.44 -3.21
C TRP A 411 -6.53 22.12 -1.71
N ASN A 412 -6.88 20.89 -1.31
CA ASN A 412 -6.61 20.43 0.05
C ASN A 412 -5.13 20.65 0.37
N PHE A 413 -4.79 21.13 1.57
CA PHE A 413 -3.40 21.36 1.98
C PHE A 413 -2.52 20.13 1.69
N ARG A 414 -2.98 18.94 2.09
CA ARG A 414 -2.31 17.65 1.79
C ARG A 414 -2.11 17.36 0.31
N ALA A 415 -3.09 17.68 -0.53
CA ALA A 415 -2.98 17.47 -1.97
C ALA A 415 -2.04 18.49 -2.63
N PHE A 416 -2.03 19.72 -2.11
CA PHE A 416 -1.12 20.76 -2.55
C PHE A 416 0.32 20.42 -2.19
N THR A 417 0.61 20.10 -0.93
CA THR A 417 1.97 19.80 -0.47
C THR A 417 2.56 18.57 -1.15
N GLU A 418 1.76 17.54 -1.40
CA GLU A 418 2.23 16.36 -2.16
C GLU A 418 2.53 16.71 -3.62
N ARG A 419 1.67 17.49 -4.29
CA ARG A 419 1.98 17.96 -5.64
C ARG A 419 3.25 18.81 -5.69
N GLU A 420 3.42 19.71 -4.72
CA GLU A 420 4.63 20.54 -4.59
C GLU A 420 5.88 19.67 -4.38
N PHE A 421 5.79 18.67 -3.51
CA PHE A 421 6.88 17.73 -3.27
C PHE A 421 7.28 17.01 -4.56
N TYR A 422 6.32 16.44 -5.29
CA TYR A 422 6.57 15.73 -6.55
C TYR A 422 6.80 16.64 -7.77
N ARG A 423 6.93 17.96 -7.55
CA ARG A 423 7.09 18.98 -8.60
C ARG A 423 5.99 18.94 -9.67
N ILE A 424 4.78 18.58 -9.28
CA ILE A 424 3.61 18.57 -10.15
C ILE A 424 3.10 19.99 -10.31
N ASP A 425 3.00 20.47 -11.55
CA ASP A 425 2.48 21.79 -11.83
C ASP A 425 1.02 21.93 -11.35
N HIS A 426 0.80 22.84 -10.39
CA HIS A 426 -0.49 23.04 -9.76
C HIS A 426 -1.58 23.56 -10.70
N LEU A 427 -1.20 24.27 -11.76
CA LEU A 427 -2.10 24.89 -12.73
C LEU A 427 -2.48 23.93 -13.87
N GLN A 428 -1.64 22.93 -14.17
CA GLN A 428 -1.96 21.83 -15.08
C GLN A 428 -2.75 20.70 -14.40
N ALA A 429 -2.68 20.59 -13.08
CA ALA A 429 -3.52 19.66 -12.34
C ALA A 429 -5.02 19.99 -12.55
N ALA A 430 -5.82 18.98 -12.83
CA ALA A 430 -7.26 19.12 -13.04
C ALA A 430 -8.05 18.01 -12.35
N MET A 431 -9.27 18.37 -11.94
CA MET A 431 -10.20 17.46 -11.26
C MET A 431 -11.30 16.99 -12.21
N GLY A 432 -11.33 15.69 -12.49
CA GLY A 432 -12.48 15.00 -13.07
C GLY A 432 -13.36 14.46 -11.95
N VAL A 433 -14.62 14.16 -12.26
CA VAL A 433 -15.55 13.61 -11.27
C VAL A 433 -16.23 12.37 -11.82
N LEU A 434 -16.03 11.25 -11.14
CA LEU A 434 -16.80 10.03 -11.36
C LEU A 434 -18.08 10.10 -10.54
N MET A 435 -19.23 10.05 -11.21
CA MET A 435 -20.55 10.05 -10.59
C MET A 435 -21.21 8.69 -10.76
N HIS A 436 -21.70 8.10 -9.68
CA HIS A 436 -22.52 6.89 -9.72
C HIS A 436 -23.52 6.86 -8.57
N ALA A 437 -24.51 5.97 -8.63
CA ALA A 437 -25.43 5.79 -7.51
C ALA A 437 -24.66 5.40 -6.24
N ASN A 438 -24.97 6.05 -5.13
CA ASN A 438 -24.40 5.70 -3.83
C ASN A 438 -25.08 4.44 -3.31
N PHE A 439 -24.27 3.45 -3.02
CA PHE A 439 -24.73 2.23 -2.38
C PHE A 439 -24.90 2.51 -0.88
N LYS A 440 -25.99 2.02 -0.29
CA LYS A 440 -26.23 2.07 1.15
C LYS A 440 -26.51 0.68 1.66
N GLU A 441 -26.25 0.49 2.94
CA GLU A 441 -26.55 -0.76 3.65
C GLU A 441 -25.78 -1.93 3.03
N GLU A 442 -24.50 -1.68 2.70
CA GLU A 442 -23.59 -2.73 2.23
C GLU A 442 -23.58 -3.85 3.25
N ARG A 443 -23.73 -5.10 2.80
CA ARG A 443 -23.60 -6.26 3.68
C ARG A 443 -22.14 -6.50 4.05
N ALA A 444 -21.26 -6.25 3.10
CA ALA A 444 -19.83 -6.34 3.25
C ALA A 444 -19.14 -5.42 2.26
N ASN A 445 -17.94 -4.97 2.60
CA ASN A 445 -17.04 -4.27 1.69
C ASN A 445 -15.64 -4.86 1.79
N GLY A 446 -14.86 -4.78 0.72
CA GLY A 446 -13.59 -5.48 0.64
C GLY A 446 -12.58 -4.84 -0.30
N VAL A 447 -11.33 -5.24 -0.11
CA VAL A 447 -10.21 -4.97 -1.02
C VAL A 447 -9.60 -6.31 -1.39
N GLY A 448 -9.26 -6.49 -2.66
CA GLY A 448 -8.65 -7.69 -3.19
C GLY A 448 -7.48 -7.36 -4.09
N ILE A 449 -6.33 -7.99 -3.85
CA ILE A 449 -5.15 -7.88 -4.67
C ILE A 449 -5.04 -9.13 -5.55
N THR A 450 -4.82 -8.95 -6.85
CA THR A 450 -4.68 -10.09 -7.78
C THR A 450 -3.30 -10.77 -7.69
N ALA A 451 -2.70 -10.75 -6.51
CA ALA A 451 -1.46 -11.39 -6.10
C ALA A 451 -1.49 -11.54 -4.56
N ASP A 452 -0.52 -12.26 -4.00
CA ASP A 452 -0.29 -12.32 -2.56
C ASP A 452 0.97 -11.51 -2.19
N PRO A 453 0.82 -10.23 -1.79
CA PRO A 453 1.95 -9.39 -1.43
C PRO A 453 2.50 -9.66 -0.02
N ILE A 454 1.88 -10.56 0.76
CA ILE A 454 2.11 -10.67 2.21
C ILE A 454 2.82 -11.95 2.57
N TYR A 455 2.26 -13.08 2.12
CA TYR A 455 2.80 -14.40 2.45
C TYR A 455 3.67 -14.94 1.32
N GLY A 456 3.67 -14.29 0.16
CA GLY A 456 4.44 -14.72 -1.02
C GLY A 456 3.97 -16.07 -1.56
N SER A 457 2.72 -16.45 -1.28
CA SER A 457 2.13 -17.68 -1.79
C SER A 457 1.76 -17.49 -3.26
N GLY A 458 2.63 -17.97 -4.15
CA GLY A 458 2.35 -17.97 -5.58
C GLY A 458 1.03 -18.67 -5.88
N GLY A 459 0.23 -18.11 -6.80
CA GLY A 459 -1.03 -18.73 -7.23
C GLY A 459 -2.25 -18.36 -6.37
N ASN A 460 -2.17 -17.35 -5.51
CA ASN A 460 -3.29 -16.84 -4.72
C ASN A 460 -3.53 -15.34 -4.95
N TYR A 461 -4.81 -14.96 -4.88
CA TYR A 461 -5.26 -13.60 -4.64
C TYR A 461 -5.38 -13.36 -3.14
N TYR A 462 -5.01 -12.17 -2.70
CA TYR A 462 -5.14 -11.76 -1.31
C TYR A 462 -6.42 -10.93 -1.15
N LEU A 463 -7.29 -11.30 -0.22
CA LEU A 463 -8.55 -10.61 0.06
C LEU A 463 -8.63 -10.15 1.51
N ASN A 464 -9.19 -8.97 1.70
CA ASN A 464 -9.57 -8.47 3.00
C ASN A 464 -11.01 -7.92 2.94
N THR A 465 -11.89 -8.37 3.82
CA THR A 465 -13.33 -8.05 3.79
C THR A 465 -13.88 -7.71 5.17
N GLN A 466 -14.70 -6.67 5.26
CA GLN A 466 -15.37 -6.24 6.48
C GLN A 466 -16.89 -6.27 6.33
N VAL A 467 -17.59 -6.48 7.45
CA VAL A 467 -19.06 -6.42 7.54
C VAL A 467 -19.53 -4.98 7.40
N GLY A 468 -20.62 -4.76 6.67
CA GLY A 468 -21.21 -3.44 6.60
C GLY A 468 -20.44 -2.48 5.70
N GLU A 469 -20.50 -1.21 6.08
CA GLU A 469 -19.71 -0.10 5.52
C GLU A 469 -18.47 0.21 6.39
N ASP A 470 -18.18 -0.61 7.41
CA ASP A 470 -16.98 -0.48 8.25
C ASP A 470 -15.74 -0.71 7.38
N LEU A 471 -14.75 0.19 7.44
CA LEU A 471 -13.70 0.23 6.43
C LEU A 471 -12.72 -0.93 6.61
N VAL A 472 -12.35 -1.57 5.52
CA VAL A 472 -11.39 -2.69 5.51
C VAL A 472 -9.98 -2.22 5.86
N THR A 473 -9.57 -1.10 5.27
CA THR A 473 -8.24 -0.51 5.48
C THR A 473 -8.15 0.28 6.78
N ASN A 474 -9.29 0.63 7.35
CA ASN A 474 -9.37 1.37 8.60
C ASN A 474 -10.61 0.97 9.42
N PRO A 475 -10.61 -0.24 9.99
CA PRO A 475 -11.75 -0.72 10.73
C PRO A 475 -11.93 0.10 12.02
N ASP A 476 -13.16 0.20 12.51
CA ASP A 476 -13.41 0.77 13.85
C ASP A 476 -12.46 0.15 14.89
N ASN A 477 -12.10 0.86 15.97
CA ASN A 477 -11.04 0.52 16.95
C ASN A 477 -11.03 -0.92 17.52
N PHE A 478 -12.06 -1.72 17.27
CA PHE A 478 -12.15 -3.12 17.69
C PHE A 478 -12.56 -4.08 16.58
N SER A 479 -12.80 -3.61 15.36
CA SER A 479 -13.20 -4.41 14.22
C SER A 479 -11.97 -5.06 13.58
N ILE A 480 -12.03 -6.36 13.36
CA ILE A 480 -11.00 -7.13 12.68
C ILE A 480 -11.65 -7.64 11.39
N PRO A 481 -11.09 -7.31 10.21
CA PRO A 481 -11.66 -7.80 8.97
C PRO A 481 -11.22 -9.25 8.68
N GLU A 482 -12.04 -9.92 7.88
CA GLU A 482 -11.77 -11.24 7.34
C GLU A 482 -10.65 -11.18 6.31
N GLU A 483 -9.72 -12.11 6.37
CA GLU A 483 -8.52 -12.18 5.54
C GLU A 483 -8.43 -13.57 4.90
N ILE A 484 -8.33 -13.60 3.57
CA ILE A 484 -8.45 -14.82 2.78
C ILE A 484 -7.36 -14.84 1.72
N LEU A 485 -6.69 -16.00 1.58
CA LEU A 485 -5.96 -16.36 0.37
C LEU A 485 -6.89 -17.14 -0.55
N LEU A 486 -7.25 -16.55 -1.67
CA LEU A 486 -8.15 -17.13 -2.66
C LEU A 486 -7.32 -17.69 -3.81
N ALA A 487 -7.33 -19.00 -4.02
CA ALA A 487 -6.58 -19.61 -5.12
C ALA A 487 -7.05 -19.04 -6.46
N ILE A 488 -6.09 -18.70 -7.34
CA ILE A 488 -6.36 -18.13 -8.68
C ILE A 488 -7.19 -19.10 -9.52
N GLU A 489 -6.98 -20.41 -9.33
CA GLU A 489 -7.71 -21.47 -10.00
C GLU A 489 -8.53 -22.32 -9.02
N GLY A 490 -9.50 -23.05 -9.58
CA GLY A 490 -10.38 -23.92 -8.83
C GLY A 490 -11.72 -23.27 -8.50
N SER A 491 -12.51 -24.00 -7.71
CA SER A 491 -13.79 -23.54 -7.19
C SER A 491 -14.09 -24.25 -5.90
N GLY A 492 -14.99 -23.65 -5.13
CA GLY A 492 -15.52 -24.29 -3.95
C GLY A 492 -14.51 -24.30 -2.78
N PRO A 493 -14.76 -25.16 -1.80
CA PRO A 493 -14.08 -25.16 -0.50
C PRO A 493 -12.56 -25.23 -0.48
N THR A 494 -12.00 -25.93 -1.44
CA THR A 494 -10.56 -26.22 -1.47
C THR A 494 -9.77 -25.16 -2.21
N ALA A 495 -10.47 -24.13 -2.73
CA ALA A 495 -9.89 -23.08 -3.57
C ALA A 495 -9.75 -21.75 -2.81
N TYR A 496 -9.71 -21.78 -1.48
CA TYR A 496 -9.34 -20.66 -0.64
C TYR A 496 -8.93 -21.13 0.77
N GLU A 497 -8.17 -20.29 1.46
CA GLU A 497 -7.77 -20.44 2.85
C GLU A 497 -8.17 -19.18 3.62
N ILE A 498 -8.84 -19.36 4.76
CA ILE A 498 -9.15 -18.25 5.67
C ILE A 498 -7.97 -18.09 6.61
N ILE A 499 -7.22 -17.01 6.45
CA ILE A 499 -6.09 -16.65 7.29
C ILE A 499 -6.59 -16.08 8.62
N ARG A 500 -7.58 -15.17 8.54
CA ARG A 500 -8.19 -14.53 9.70
C ARG A 500 -9.69 -14.38 9.48
N ARG A 501 -10.52 -14.73 10.45
CA ARG A 501 -11.96 -14.46 10.43
C ARG A 501 -12.24 -13.06 10.99
N SER A 502 -13.30 -12.44 10.46
CA SER A 502 -13.82 -11.21 11.07
C SER A 502 -14.34 -11.50 12.48
N ASN A 503 -14.15 -10.55 13.39
CA ASN A 503 -14.72 -10.61 14.74
C ASN A 503 -16.11 -9.96 14.84
N LEU A 504 -16.66 -9.47 13.72
CA LEU A 504 -18.02 -8.92 13.63
C LEU A 504 -19.06 -9.98 13.24
N VAL A 505 -18.63 -11.16 12.83
CA VAL A 505 -19.50 -12.32 12.55
C VAL A 505 -19.29 -13.45 13.56
N PRO A 506 -20.30 -14.28 13.83
CA PRO A 506 -20.14 -15.49 14.66
C PRO A 506 -19.05 -16.41 14.12
N ASN A 507 -18.40 -17.17 15.01
CA ASN A 507 -17.16 -17.91 14.70
C ASN A 507 -17.23 -19.03 13.64
N ASN A 508 -18.42 -19.36 13.15
CA ASN A 508 -18.64 -20.33 12.06
C ASN A 508 -19.16 -19.67 10.78
N ASP A 509 -19.44 -18.37 10.84
CA ASP A 509 -19.88 -17.59 9.70
C ASP A 509 -18.66 -16.97 9.02
N GLN A 510 -18.85 -16.65 7.75
CA GLN A 510 -17.85 -16.03 6.90
C GLN A 510 -18.46 -14.75 6.37
N VAL A 511 -17.70 -13.66 6.33
CA VAL A 511 -18.15 -12.39 5.75
C VAL A 511 -18.42 -12.59 4.26
N MET A 512 -17.52 -13.32 3.58
CA MET A 512 -17.64 -13.72 2.18
C MET A 512 -18.04 -15.19 2.03
N PRO A 513 -19.33 -15.55 1.95
CA PRO A 513 -19.73 -16.92 1.60
C PRO A 513 -19.06 -17.43 0.32
N LEU A 514 -18.87 -18.75 0.22
CA LEU A 514 -18.17 -19.42 -0.88
C LEU A 514 -18.67 -19.01 -2.29
N ALA A 515 -19.97 -18.80 -2.45
CA ALA A 515 -20.53 -18.36 -3.73
C ALA A 515 -19.95 -17.01 -4.19
N TYR A 516 -19.77 -16.05 -3.27
CA TYR A 516 -19.17 -14.76 -3.58
C TYR A 516 -17.67 -14.87 -3.83
N LEU A 517 -16.96 -15.75 -3.13
CA LEU A 517 -15.55 -16.02 -3.41
C LEU A 517 -15.35 -16.60 -4.80
N ASP A 518 -16.20 -17.53 -5.21
CA ASP A 518 -16.14 -18.13 -6.54
C ASP A 518 -16.48 -17.11 -7.64
N GLU A 519 -17.48 -16.25 -7.41
CA GLU A 519 -17.85 -15.16 -8.31
C GLU A 519 -16.72 -14.11 -8.43
N LEU A 520 -16.21 -13.63 -7.28
CA LEU A 520 -15.14 -12.66 -7.21
C LEU A 520 -13.85 -13.18 -7.84
N ARG A 521 -13.50 -14.47 -7.69
CA ARG A 521 -12.34 -15.08 -8.37
C ARG A 521 -12.41 -14.88 -9.88
N GLY A 522 -13.57 -15.13 -10.47
CA GLY A 522 -13.79 -14.96 -11.90
C GLY A 522 -13.60 -13.51 -12.33
N TYR A 523 -14.19 -12.57 -11.60
CA TYR A 523 -14.06 -11.14 -11.92
C TYR A 523 -12.64 -10.63 -11.70
N MET A 524 -11.97 -11.00 -10.61
CA MET A 524 -10.57 -10.61 -10.36
C MET A 524 -9.64 -11.13 -11.45
N ARG A 525 -9.86 -12.35 -11.95
CA ARG A 525 -9.09 -12.89 -13.07
C ARG A 525 -9.30 -12.06 -14.34
N THR A 526 -10.54 -11.79 -14.72
CA THR A 526 -10.83 -10.98 -15.91
C THR A 526 -10.28 -9.55 -15.76
N ILE A 527 -10.46 -8.92 -14.60
CA ILE A 527 -9.89 -7.59 -14.32
C ILE A 527 -8.37 -7.63 -14.47
N HIS A 528 -7.69 -8.62 -13.89
CA HIS A 528 -6.24 -8.78 -14.02
C HIS A 528 -5.80 -8.94 -15.48
N GLU A 529 -6.39 -9.88 -16.21
CA GLU A 529 -6.01 -10.20 -17.60
C GLU A 529 -6.27 -9.02 -18.56
N GLU A 530 -7.44 -8.38 -18.47
CA GLU A 530 -7.80 -7.27 -19.34
C GLU A 530 -6.98 -6.02 -19.04
N PHE A 531 -6.72 -5.70 -17.76
CA PHE A 531 -5.85 -4.58 -17.43
C PHE A 531 -4.38 -4.87 -17.73
N ALA A 532 -3.91 -6.11 -17.61
CA ALA A 532 -2.56 -6.46 -18.05
C ALA A 532 -2.36 -6.14 -19.55
N LEU A 533 -3.38 -6.33 -20.38
CA LEU A 533 -3.34 -5.92 -21.79
C LEU A 533 -3.32 -4.39 -21.95
N LEU A 534 -4.17 -3.68 -21.20
CA LEU A 534 -4.30 -2.22 -21.30
C LEU A 534 -3.07 -1.46 -20.78
N PHE A 535 -2.39 -2.01 -19.78
CA PHE A 535 -1.15 -1.47 -19.22
C PHE A 535 0.12 -2.05 -19.87
N ASP A 536 0.00 -2.88 -20.91
CA ASP A 536 1.13 -3.55 -21.60
C ASP A 536 2.02 -4.36 -20.64
N ALA A 537 1.39 -5.06 -19.69
CA ALA A 537 2.03 -5.76 -18.56
C ALA A 537 1.77 -7.28 -18.55
N VAL A 538 1.39 -7.87 -19.69
CA VAL A 538 1.01 -9.30 -19.79
C VAL A 538 2.14 -10.25 -19.37
N ASP A 539 3.38 -9.90 -19.66
CA ASP A 539 4.56 -10.71 -19.35
C ASP A 539 5.26 -10.27 -18.04
N GLU A 540 4.68 -9.32 -17.31
CA GLU A 540 5.26 -8.78 -16.07
C GLU A 540 4.76 -9.57 -14.85
N GLU A 541 5.61 -10.44 -14.29
CA GLU A 541 5.26 -11.29 -13.14
C GLU A 541 4.84 -10.49 -11.90
N SER A 542 5.28 -9.24 -11.78
CA SER A 542 4.93 -8.35 -10.67
C SER A 542 3.60 -7.60 -10.87
N PHE A 543 3.03 -7.63 -12.08
CA PHE A 543 1.78 -6.95 -12.36
C PHE A 543 0.66 -7.53 -11.50
N SER A 544 -0.05 -6.65 -10.82
CA SER A 544 -1.22 -7.01 -10.03
C SER A 544 -2.16 -5.82 -9.92
N MET A 545 -3.43 -6.10 -9.64
CA MET A 545 -4.49 -5.12 -9.53
C MET A 545 -5.00 -5.06 -8.09
N ASP A 546 -5.19 -3.85 -7.60
CA ASP A 546 -5.91 -3.48 -6.38
C ASP A 546 -7.38 -3.23 -6.74
N ILE A 547 -8.27 -4.07 -6.20
CA ILE A 547 -9.69 -4.10 -6.53
C ILE A 547 -10.52 -3.86 -5.28
N GLU A 548 -11.27 -2.76 -5.26
CA GLU A 548 -12.26 -2.49 -4.22
C GLU A 548 -13.61 -3.10 -4.62
N TYR A 549 -14.21 -3.90 -3.74
CA TYR A 549 -15.51 -4.53 -3.97
C TYR A 549 -16.46 -4.35 -2.79
N LYS A 550 -17.73 -4.70 -3.00
CA LYS A 550 -18.78 -4.76 -1.97
C LYS A 550 -19.78 -5.86 -2.27
N ILE A 551 -20.55 -6.24 -1.26
CA ILE A 551 -21.84 -6.92 -1.40
C ILE A 551 -22.90 -5.92 -0.98
N ASP A 552 -23.79 -5.56 -1.91
CA ASP A 552 -24.85 -4.59 -1.64
C ASP A 552 -26.02 -5.19 -0.84
N SER A 553 -27.00 -4.35 -0.50
CA SER A 553 -28.22 -4.75 0.20
C SER A 553 -29.16 -5.67 -0.60
N THR A 554 -28.87 -5.88 -1.89
CA THR A 554 -29.61 -6.78 -2.79
C THR A 554 -28.91 -8.12 -3.01
N ASP A 555 -27.90 -8.43 -2.21
CA ASP A 555 -27.09 -9.65 -2.25
C ASP A 555 -26.23 -9.79 -3.51
N ARG A 556 -25.86 -8.67 -4.14
CA ARG A 556 -25.02 -8.67 -5.35
C ARG A 556 -23.62 -8.16 -5.04
N LEU A 557 -22.64 -8.81 -5.64
CA LEU A 557 -21.28 -8.31 -5.67
C LEU A 557 -21.19 -7.14 -6.65
N ALA A 558 -20.49 -6.07 -6.25
CA ALA A 558 -20.19 -4.93 -7.12
C ALA A 558 -18.73 -4.50 -6.94
N ILE A 559 -18.09 -4.08 -8.04
CA ILE A 559 -16.73 -3.52 -8.04
C ILE A 559 -16.84 -1.98 -7.99
N LYS A 560 -16.13 -1.39 -7.03
CA LYS A 560 -16.12 0.06 -6.76
C LYS A 560 -15.00 0.78 -7.50
N GLN A 561 -13.86 0.11 -7.66
CA GLN A 561 -12.64 0.66 -8.21
C GLN A 561 -11.70 -0.50 -8.57
N ALA A 562 -10.88 -0.31 -9.61
CA ALA A 562 -9.73 -1.14 -9.90
C ALA A 562 -8.56 -0.25 -10.35
N ARG A 563 -7.36 -0.54 -9.86
CA ARG A 563 -6.12 0.17 -10.23
C ARG A 563 -4.91 -0.76 -10.13
N PRO A 564 -3.79 -0.49 -10.82
CA PRO A 564 -2.57 -1.24 -10.61
C PRO A 564 -2.11 -1.20 -9.14
N TRP A 565 -1.58 -2.32 -8.66
CA TRP A 565 -0.97 -2.43 -7.34
C TRP A 565 0.36 -1.69 -7.32
N ILE A 566 0.64 -1.00 -6.21
CA ILE A 566 1.79 -0.09 -6.08
C ILE A 566 3.13 -0.80 -6.31
N GLY A 567 3.27 -2.08 -5.90
CA GLY A 567 4.49 -2.85 -6.14
C GLY A 567 4.87 -3.00 -7.61
N PHE A 568 3.92 -2.89 -8.53
CA PHE A 568 4.15 -2.83 -9.97
C PHE A 568 4.54 -1.41 -10.44
N LEU A 569 3.92 -0.36 -9.87
CA LEU A 569 4.18 1.04 -10.25
C LEU A 569 5.59 1.49 -9.85
N ASP A 570 6.12 1.06 -8.70
CA ASP A 570 7.50 1.34 -8.30
C ASP A 570 8.53 0.66 -9.22
N GLN A 571 8.18 -0.49 -9.80
CA GLN A 571 9.03 -1.24 -10.73
C GLN A 571 9.03 -0.68 -12.15
N GLN A 572 8.12 0.25 -12.50
CA GLN A 572 8.15 0.91 -13.81
C GLN A 572 9.41 1.80 -14.01
N THR A 573 10.20 2.05 -12.95
CA THR A 573 11.61 2.40 -13.12
C THR A 573 12.47 1.15 -13.28
N SER A 574 12.24 0.38 -14.35
CA SER A 574 12.93 -0.89 -14.58
C SER A 574 14.42 -0.62 -14.80
N THR A 575 15.22 -0.87 -13.76
CA THR A 575 16.69 -0.75 -13.83
C THR A 575 17.28 -2.11 -14.24
N GLU A 576 17.56 -2.30 -15.53
CA GLU A 576 18.08 -3.56 -16.08
C GLU A 576 19.62 -3.50 -16.21
N GLN A 577 20.33 -4.51 -15.69
CA GLN A 577 21.76 -4.63 -15.92
C GLN A 577 22.04 -5.31 -17.27
N ILE A 578 22.56 -4.56 -18.23
CA ILE A 578 22.94 -5.09 -19.55
C ILE A 578 24.44 -5.40 -19.63
N ALA A 579 24.79 -6.43 -20.40
CA ALA A 579 26.17 -6.84 -20.60
C ALA A 579 26.95 -5.79 -21.40
N PRO A 580 28.24 -5.50 -21.08
CA PRO A 580 29.05 -4.52 -21.83
C PRO A 580 29.12 -4.81 -23.33
N SER A 581 29.03 -6.08 -23.74
CA SER A 581 29.03 -6.49 -25.15
C SER A 581 27.80 -6.01 -25.92
N GLN A 582 26.66 -5.80 -25.27
CA GLN A 582 25.44 -5.29 -25.92
C GLN A 582 25.58 -3.84 -26.36
N LEU A 583 26.40 -3.04 -25.66
CA LEU A 583 26.74 -1.65 -26.02
C LEU A 583 28.07 -1.53 -26.76
N GLN A 584 28.74 -2.64 -27.07
CA GLN A 584 30.13 -2.65 -27.55
C GLN A 584 31.07 -1.79 -26.66
N LEU A 585 30.79 -1.76 -25.35
CA LEU A 585 31.49 -0.91 -24.41
C LEU A 585 32.95 -1.38 -24.25
N SER A 586 33.88 -0.48 -24.52
CA SER A 586 35.32 -0.71 -24.37
C SER A 586 36.02 0.50 -23.79
N ILE A 587 37.16 0.27 -23.13
CA ILE A 587 38.01 1.32 -22.57
C ILE A 587 39.45 1.03 -23.01
N TYR A 588 40.08 1.99 -23.66
CA TYR A 588 41.45 1.84 -24.15
C TYR A 588 42.27 3.14 -24.05
N PRO A 589 43.53 3.09 -23.55
CA PRO A 589 44.19 1.94 -22.93
C PRO A 589 43.60 1.60 -21.54
N ASN A 590 43.59 0.32 -21.18
CA ASN A 590 43.24 -0.17 -19.84
C ASN A 590 44.14 -1.38 -19.49
N PRO A 591 45.12 -1.25 -18.57
CA PRO A 591 45.31 -0.15 -17.62
C PRO A 591 45.68 1.20 -18.26
N MET A 592 45.22 2.29 -17.66
CA MET A 592 45.45 3.67 -18.11
C MET A 592 46.51 4.38 -17.26
N VAL A 593 47.33 5.23 -17.89
CA VAL A 593 48.42 5.98 -17.24
C VAL A 593 48.15 7.49 -17.20
N GLN A 594 47.55 8.06 -18.25
CA GLN A 594 47.20 9.50 -18.30
C GLN A 594 45.75 9.70 -18.72
N ASP A 595 45.35 9.04 -19.80
CA ASP A 595 44.00 9.07 -20.33
C ASP A 595 43.60 7.73 -20.95
N ALA A 596 42.30 7.49 -20.98
CA ALA A 596 41.66 6.40 -21.69
C ALA A 596 40.44 6.93 -22.45
N VAL A 597 40.10 6.28 -23.55
CA VAL A 597 38.87 6.54 -24.30
C VAL A 597 37.87 5.45 -23.96
N ILE A 598 36.70 5.86 -23.49
CA ILE A 598 35.52 5.02 -23.33
C ILE A 598 34.76 5.07 -24.65
N SER A 599 34.49 3.92 -25.27
CA SER A 599 33.74 3.82 -26.53
C SER A 599 32.56 2.87 -26.35
N PHE A 600 31.36 3.29 -26.74
CA PHE A 600 30.12 2.50 -26.70
C PHE A 600 29.12 2.98 -27.75
N GLU A 601 28.34 2.06 -28.31
CA GLU A 601 27.37 2.31 -29.37
C GLU A 601 25.96 2.42 -28.79
N LEU A 602 25.26 3.51 -29.10
CA LEU A 602 23.88 3.75 -28.67
C LEU A 602 22.91 3.39 -29.80
N PRO A 603 21.89 2.56 -29.56
CA PRO A 603 20.91 2.19 -30.58
C PRO A 603 19.92 3.33 -30.91
N GLN A 604 19.70 4.24 -29.97
CA GLN A 604 18.78 5.38 -30.10
C GLN A 604 19.31 6.59 -29.32
N ASN A 605 18.65 7.74 -29.48
CA ASN A 605 18.92 8.91 -28.64
C ASN A 605 18.47 8.57 -27.21
N VAL A 606 19.35 8.74 -26.23
CA VAL A 606 19.11 8.32 -24.86
C VAL A 606 19.92 9.19 -23.92
N GLU A 607 19.39 9.44 -22.73
CA GLU A 607 20.15 10.13 -21.69
C GLU A 607 21.22 9.20 -21.13
N VAL A 608 22.47 9.68 -21.10
CA VAL A 608 23.62 8.89 -20.67
C VAL A 608 24.29 9.53 -19.47
N GLU A 609 24.37 8.76 -18.39
CA GLU A 609 25.17 9.10 -17.23
C GLU A 609 26.31 8.10 -17.07
N SER A 610 27.52 8.58 -16.79
CA SER A 610 28.67 7.71 -16.52
C SER A 610 29.46 8.13 -15.30
N TRP A 611 29.71 7.16 -14.43
CA TRP A 611 30.35 7.34 -13.14
C TRP A 611 31.47 6.33 -12.92
N LEU A 612 32.55 6.77 -12.29
CA LEU A 612 33.61 5.93 -11.79
C LEU A 612 33.44 5.71 -10.29
N PHE A 613 33.40 4.46 -9.87
CA PHE A 613 33.28 4.02 -8.48
C PHE A 613 34.56 3.31 -8.03
N ASP A 614 34.89 3.40 -6.75
CA ASP A 614 35.91 2.52 -6.16
C ASP A 614 35.36 1.10 -5.95
N LEU A 615 36.22 0.16 -5.50
CA LEU A 615 35.82 -1.24 -5.29
C LEU A 615 34.84 -1.43 -4.11
N THR A 616 34.62 -0.40 -3.29
CA THR A 616 33.64 -0.42 -2.19
C THR A 616 32.28 0.14 -2.63
N GLY A 617 32.16 0.59 -3.88
CA GLY A 617 30.92 1.14 -4.43
C GLY A 617 30.72 2.64 -4.17
N ARG A 618 31.73 3.35 -3.66
CA ARG A 618 31.65 4.80 -3.45
C ARG A 618 31.91 5.55 -4.78
N PRO A 619 31.08 6.56 -5.15
CA PRO A 619 31.32 7.35 -6.35
C PRO A 619 32.57 8.21 -6.19
N VAL A 620 33.46 8.14 -7.17
CA VAL A 620 34.75 8.86 -7.19
C VAL A 620 34.72 10.01 -8.19
N LYS A 621 34.13 9.83 -9.37
CA LYS A 621 34.13 10.85 -10.43
C LYS A 621 32.99 10.63 -11.44
N ARG A 622 32.21 11.68 -11.73
CA ARG A 622 31.28 11.72 -12.87
C ARG A 622 32.05 12.08 -14.14
N ILE A 623 31.81 11.35 -15.24
CA ILE A 623 32.57 11.50 -16.49
C ILE A 623 31.71 12.21 -17.55
N GLN A 624 30.46 11.79 -17.72
CA GLN A 624 29.50 12.36 -18.67
C GLN A 624 28.08 12.32 -18.10
N HIS A 625 27.29 13.32 -18.46
CA HIS A 625 25.85 13.42 -18.18
C HIS A 625 25.14 14.13 -19.35
N GLY A 626 23.92 13.70 -19.68
CA GLY A 626 23.05 14.34 -20.67
C GLY A 626 22.73 13.49 -21.91
N ASN A 627 21.86 14.02 -22.75
CA ASN A 627 21.30 13.32 -23.91
C ASN A 627 22.33 13.16 -25.04
N LEU A 628 22.60 11.92 -25.44
CA LEU A 628 23.53 11.58 -26.54
C LEU A 628 22.76 11.00 -27.74
N PRO A 629 23.17 11.35 -28.98
CA PRO A 629 22.51 10.82 -30.17
C PRO A 629 22.82 9.34 -30.39
N ALA A 630 21.96 8.66 -31.14
CA ALA A 630 22.20 7.31 -31.62
C ALA A 630 23.53 7.20 -32.40
N GLY A 631 24.22 6.07 -32.27
CA GLY A 631 25.49 5.77 -32.93
C GLY A 631 26.68 5.68 -31.98
N MET A 632 27.88 5.66 -32.55
CA MET A 632 29.13 5.45 -31.82
C MET A 632 29.51 6.67 -30.98
N GLN A 633 29.63 6.49 -29.67
CA GLN A 633 30.06 7.51 -28.72
C GLN A 633 31.51 7.29 -28.26
N GLN A 634 32.25 8.38 -28.07
CA GLN A 634 33.60 8.37 -27.53
C GLN A 634 33.78 9.44 -26.47
N ILE A 635 34.12 9.02 -25.26
CA ILE A 635 34.26 9.89 -24.09
C ILE A 635 35.67 9.74 -23.54
N ARG A 636 36.34 10.86 -23.26
CA ARG A 636 37.70 10.85 -22.72
C ARG A 636 37.67 10.80 -21.20
N LEU A 637 38.29 9.77 -20.62
CA LEU A 637 38.56 9.66 -19.20
C LEU A 637 40.01 10.08 -18.93
N THR A 638 40.21 11.11 -18.11
CA THR A 638 41.55 11.57 -17.68
C THR A 638 41.80 11.14 -16.23
N VAL A 639 42.99 10.60 -15.94
CA VAL A 639 43.40 10.16 -14.58
C VAL A 639 43.22 11.31 -13.58
N GLY A 640 43.79 12.49 -13.86
CA GLY A 640 43.72 13.62 -12.92
C GLY A 640 44.31 13.24 -11.55
N ASP A 641 43.54 13.46 -10.48
CA ASP A 641 43.94 13.15 -9.09
C ASP A 641 43.54 11.73 -8.63
N LEU A 642 43.13 10.85 -9.55
CA LEU A 642 42.73 9.47 -9.20
C LEU A 642 43.94 8.66 -8.69
N PRO A 643 43.89 8.09 -7.47
CA PRO A 643 44.94 7.19 -6.98
C PRO A 643 45.12 5.94 -7.87
N PRO A 644 46.33 5.36 -7.95
CA PRO A 644 46.55 4.07 -8.60
C PRO A 644 45.74 2.97 -7.92
N ALA A 645 44.71 2.47 -8.61
CA ALA A 645 43.78 1.47 -8.10
C ALA A 645 42.95 0.88 -9.25
N ALA A 646 42.18 -0.17 -8.94
CA ALA A 646 41.08 -0.60 -9.79
C ALA A 646 39.79 0.13 -9.40
N TYR A 647 39.03 0.52 -10.41
CA TYR A 647 37.75 1.20 -10.32
C TYR A 647 36.71 0.46 -11.15
N VAL A 648 35.44 0.81 -10.97
CA VAL A 648 34.32 0.34 -11.77
C VAL A 648 33.71 1.55 -12.48
N LEU A 649 33.78 1.58 -13.81
CA LEU A 649 32.97 2.49 -14.60
C LEU A 649 31.56 1.91 -14.68
N ARG A 650 30.56 2.67 -14.25
CA ARG A 650 29.14 2.42 -14.52
C ARG A 650 28.67 3.38 -15.60
N LEU A 651 27.99 2.86 -16.62
CA LEU A 651 27.28 3.63 -17.63
C LEU A 651 25.79 3.34 -17.44
N ARG A 652 24.99 4.38 -17.21
CA ARG A 652 23.54 4.35 -17.05
C ARG A 652 22.92 5.02 -18.29
N LEU A 653 21.90 4.39 -18.86
CA LEU A 653 21.13 4.83 -20.00
C LEU A 653 19.68 4.97 -19.56
N GLU A 654 19.10 6.14 -19.75
CA GLU A 654 17.72 6.41 -19.36
C GLU A 654 16.86 6.67 -20.60
N HIS A 655 15.93 5.75 -20.83
CA HIS A 655 15.02 5.77 -21.96
C HIS A 655 13.77 6.59 -21.60
N GLY A 656 13.20 7.29 -22.59
CA GLY A 656 12.00 8.12 -22.39
C GLY A 656 10.72 7.37 -21.99
N SER A 657 10.80 6.04 -21.77
CA SER A 657 9.75 5.18 -21.23
C SER A 657 9.91 4.88 -19.73
N GLY A 658 10.87 5.49 -19.04
CA GLY A 658 11.20 5.20 -17.63
C GLY A 658 12.13 4.00 -17.43
N LYS A 659 12.46 3.27 -18.51
CA LYS A 659 13.42 2.16 -18.48
C LYS A 659 14.84 2.69 -18.30
N ILE A 660 15.57 2.14 -17.34
CA ILE A 660 16.97 2.46 -17.06
C ILE A 660 17.82 1.22 -17.35
N ASP A 661 18.66 1.26 -18.37
CA ASP A 661 19.68 0.23 -18.57
C ASP A 661 20.98 0.67 -17.88
N PHE A 662 21.71 -0.23 -17.23
CA PHE A 662 23.07 0.08 -16.79
C PHE A 662 24.05 -1.04 -17.09
N THR A 663 25.30 -0.67 -17.34
CA THR A 663 26.39 -1.61 -17.49
C THR A 663 27.60 -1.16 -16.70
N THR A 664 28.47 -2.12 -16.37
CA THR A 664 29.70 -1.83 -15.63
C THR A 664 30.91 -2.46 -16.30
N VAL A 665 32.03 -1.74 -16.33
CA VAL A 665 33.31 -2.25 -16.81
C VAL A 665 34.43 -1.84 -15.86
N ARG A 666 35.39 -2.74 -15.64
CA ARG A 666 36.53 -2.49 -14.77
C ARG A 666 37.51 -1.54 -15.44
N VAL A 667 37.97 -0.53 -14.70
CA VAL A 667 39.03 0.41 -15.10
C VAL A 667 40.22 0.25 -14.18
N VAL A 668 41.44 0.18 -14.70
CA VAL A 668 42.66 0.10 -13.88
C VAL A 668 43.50 1.35 -14.15
N VAL A 669 43.77 2.11 -13.09
CA VAL A 669 44.66 3.29 -13.11
C VAL A 669 46.02 2.88 -12.55
N GLN A 670 47.10 3.18 -13.28
CA GLN A 670 48.48 2.88 -12.89
C GLN A 670 49.23 4.09 -12.34
#